data_AF-A0A0B4HM12-F1
#
_entry.id   AF-A0A0B4HM12-F1
#
_cell.length_a   1.000
_cell.length_b   1.000
_cell.length_c   1.000
_cell.angle_alpha   90.00
_cell.angle_beta   90.00
_cell.angle_gamma   90.00
#
_symmetry.space_group_name_H-M   'P 1'
#
loop_
_entity.id
_entity.type
_entity.pdbx_description
1 polymer ?
#
loop_
_entity_poly.entity_id
_entity_poly.type
_entity_poly.pdbx_seq_one_letter_code
_entity_poly.pdbx_strand_id
1 'polypeptide(L)'
;MEDRKRPAIGGSDDLAAPPSKRVAVNGSKTKDDAIEMKEEGWIEAYTKGAIYRQMQEYSRKAATAESRLEELHKRCVHHDDHLRIIDGWWRQLLEELEVVAEPTLSGNAPTTDPPYLSAIGFKDLSEFQSHLSDKGKTIKTKAESLLSRIASQRGSLSPDAASLEAKVNNLLAAQKEYMLKLDRLNTEKDQLSEQLNTATLRYFKAEKKLDRAKSSQVQKLEQQAFANATRPSGATAAAAAASGEVGSEQHEVNGSSDELLLKYEEATASAAKQKEQLDSILSELKTAQDENSTLKARQNTWSDEDFIRTDVFKQFKAQNEDLIKRINNLEATNKQLREEAEKLQAERTSYKTQLEADASQVTQELEADVITRDQDLARVRSARDEILAENTQRKASMEQEKASLGHVKELISAKDDRIAALESRLSRLEPTEDQEMVNADDLTELSEDELRQKYKKLQQDFQSINQELPSIEKAYKKMKDQAQKKVLDFVAMEEKVSLLIAEKSKADQKYFAARKDADTRNNEIRSLRHQNSKSTEIITQLKDLEAQNRLLLGNLEKQVADLKQSNALLTAENKKMESTSLEAVRRSDSLNRQISDLTSLVKSRDNASAAVRERSTVQEAEVEKLKVRIEHTQKDRDNWKNKALSNSSEEEEMLRE
;
A
#
# COMPACT_ATOMS: atom_id res chain seq x y z
N MET A 1 -9.68 18.23 22.98
CA MET A 1 -8.95 19.36 23.63
C MET A 1 -7.81 19.70 22.71
N GLU A 2 -7.77 20.80 21.97
CA GLU A 2 -8.04 22.18 22.36
C GLU A 2 -9.08 22.87 21.46
N ASP A 3 -9.97 23.61 22.12
CA ASP A 3 -10.96 24.53 21.55
C ASP A 3 -10.30 25.81 21.02
N ARG A 4 -10.61 26.18 19.77
CA ARG A 4 -10.58 27.58 19.33
C ARG A 4 -11.78 27.93 18.45
N LYS A 5 -12.84 28.35 19.17
CA LYS A 5 -13.74 29.49 18.90
C LYS A 5 -13.98 29.90 17.45
N ARG A 6 -15.22 29.68 17.00
CA ARG A 6 -15.91 30.52 16.01
C ARG A 6 -16.31 31.85 16.66
N PRO A 7 -16.38 32.97 15.91
CA PRO A 7 -17.31 34.04 16.21
C PRO A 7 -18.58 33.90 15.36
N ALA A 8 -19.71 34.09 16.03
CA ALA A 8 -21.05 34.22 15.45
C ALA A 8 -21.46 35.69 15.49
N ILE A 9 -21.95 36.21 14.35
CA ILE A 9 -22.86 37.36 14.16
C ILE A 9 -23.54 37.05 12.81
N GLY A 10 -24.85 36.97 12.58
CA GLY A 10 -26.02 37.48 13.29
C GLY A 10 -26.65 38.65 12.51
N GLY A 11 -27.74 38.39 11.76
CA GLY A 11 -28.60 39.39 11.09
C GLY A 11 -28.80 39.08 9.59
N SER A 12 -29.84 38.35 9.17
CA SER A 12 -31.25 38.73 8.93
C SER A 12 -31.47 39.57 7.66
N ASP A 13 -32.32 39.02 6.78
CA ASP A 13 -32.96 39.59 5.58
C ASP A 13 -32.07 40.17 4.48
N ASP A 14 -32.13 39.63 3.25
CA ASP A 14 -33.23 40.00 2.36
C ASP A 14 -33.19 39.18 1.05
N LEU A 15 -34.37 39.01 0.48
CA LEU A 15 -34.68 38.35 -0.77
C LEU A 15 -34.02 39.06 -1.97
N ALA A 16 -33.23 38.36 -2.79
CA ALA A 16 -33.11 38.68 -4.22
C ALA A 16 -32.38 37.57 -5.00
N ALA A 17 -33.14 36.78 -5.74
CA ALA A 17 -32.63 36.06 -6.90
C ALA A 17 -32.20 37.08 -7.98
N PRO A 18 -31.07 36.89 -8.68
CA PRO A 18 -30.69 37.80 -9.75
C PRO A 18 -31.53 37.53 -11.02
N PRO A 19 -31.99 38.58 -11.72
CA PRO A 19 -32.99 38.44 -12.79
C PRO A 19 -32.34 38.06 -14.12
N SER A 20 -32.97 37.09 -14.79
CA SER A 20 -32.75 36.76 -16.20
C SER A 20 -33.26 37.91 -17.07
N LYS A 21 -32.33 38.70 -17.64
CA LYS A 21 -32.63 39.69 -18.69
C LYS A 21 -32.31 39.11 -20.06
N ARG A 22 -33.39 38.89 -20.82
CA ARG A 22 -33.40 38.62 -22.26
C ARG A 22 -32.74 39.78 -23.02
N VAL A 23 -31.85 39.44 -23.95
CA VAL A 23 -31.49 40.32 -25.07
C VAL A 23 -31.87 39.60 -26.36
N ALA A 24 -32.72 40.25 -27.13
CA ALA A 24 -33.18 39.82 -28.44
C ALA A 24 -32.05 39.96 -29.46
N VAL A 25 -31.78 38.89 -30.20
CA VAL A 25 -31.00 38.95 -31.45
C VAL A 25 -31.97 38.71 -32.60
N ASN A 26 -32.02 39.71 -33.48
CA ASN A 26 -32.81 39.72 -34.70
C ASN A 26 -32.18 38.75 -35.70
N GLY A 27 -32.90 37.70 -36.10
CA GLY A 27 -32.47 36.70 -37.06
C GLY A 27 -33.67 36.14 -37.83
N SER A 28 -33.66 36.34 -39.15
CA SER A 28 -34.65 35.87 -40.11
C SER A 28 -34.86 34.35 -40.04
N LYS A 29 -36.11 33.91 -39.84
CA LYS A 29 -36.52 32.49 -39.80
C LYS A 29 -36.64 31.89 -41.20
N THR A 30 -35.89 30.82 -41.48
CA THR A 30 -36.37 29.71 -42.31
C THR A 30 -37.32 28.84 -41.47
N LYS A 31 -38.45 28.42 -42.04
CA LYS A 31 -39.64 27.97 -41.30
C LYS A 31 -39.66 26.46 -40.98
N ASP A 32 -38.67 25.68 -41.42
CA ASP A 32 -38.65 24.22 -41.21
C ASP A 32 -37.68 23.72 -40.13
N ASP A 33 -36.56 24.39 -39.84
CA ASP A 33 -35.60 23.96 -38.78
C ASP A 33 -36.12 24.14 -37.33
N ALA A 34 -37.17 24.93 -37.15
CA ALA A 34 -37.66 25.32 -35.83
C ALA A 34 -38.44 24.22 -35.09
N ILE A 35 -38.85 23.15 -35.78
CA ILE A 35 -39.56 22.02 -35.18
C ILE A 35 -38.54 20.95 -34.73
N GLU A 36 -37.56 20.61 -35.57
CA GLU A 36 -36.49 19.66 -35.23
C GLU A 36 -35.55 20.18 -34.13
N MET A 37 -35.13 21.45 -34.16
CA MET A 37 -34.35 22.04 -33.05
C MET A 37 -35.11 22.07 -31.72
N LYS A 38 -36.45 22.10 -31.76
CA LYS A 38 -37.30 22.13 -30.57
C LYS A 38 -37.49 20.73 -29.98
N GLU A 39 -37.50 19.69 -30.83
CA GLU A 39 -37.48 18.29 -30.42
C GLU A 39 -36.09 17.89 -29.88
N GLU A 40 -34.99 18.28 -30.54
CA GLU A 40 -33.63 18.08 -30.01
C GLU A 40 -33.44 18.80 -28.67
N GLY A 41 -33.88 20.06 -28.55
CA GLY A 41 -33.82 20.81 -27.30
C GLY A 41 -34.68 20.19 -26.18
N TRP A 42 -35.80 19.56 -26.52
CA TRP A 42 -36.65 18.84 -25.56
C TRP A 42 -35.99 17.53 -25.09
N ILE A 43 -35.39 16.77 -26.00
CA ILE A 43 -34.62 15.56 -25.68
C ILE A 43 -33.40 15.92 -24.82
N GLU A 44 -32.70 17.01 -25.16
CA GLU A 44 -31.55 17.50 -24.38
C GLU A 44 -31.98 17.98 -22.99
N ALA A 45 -33.12 18.69 -22.87
CA ALA A 45 -33.67 19.09 -21.58
C ALA A 45 -34.12 17.88 -20.74
N TYR A 46 -34.72 16.87 -21.38
CA TYR A 46 -35.16 15.63 -20.72
C TYR A 46 -33.97 14.79 -20.23
N THR A 47 -32.93 14.63 -21.06
CA THR A 47 -31.69 13.92 -20.70
C THR A 47 -30.93 14.67 -19.61
N LYS A 48 -30.78 15.99 -19.70
CA LYS A 48 -30.22 16.81 -18.60
C LYS A 48 -31.03 16.68 -17.32
N GLY A 49 -32.36 16.67 -17.41
CA GLY A 49 -33.26 16.45 -16.27
C GLY A 49 -33.17 15.03 -15.68
N ALA A 50 -32.93 14.01 -16.50
CA ALA A 50 -32.70 12.65 -16.05
C ALA A 50 -31.34 12.51 -15.35
N ILE A 51 -30.27 13.06 -15.93
CA ILE A 51 -28.93 13.11 -15.32
C ILE A 51 -28.97 13.89 -14.00
N TYR A 52 -29.69 15.00 -13.94
CA TYR A 52 -29.84 15.78 -12.70
C TYR A 52 -30.58 15.00 -11.60
N ARG A 53 -31.64 14.27 -11.94
CA ARG A 53 -32.34 13.37 -11.00
C ARG A 53 -31.42 12.24 -10.52
N GLN A 54 -30.62 11.66 -11.41
CA GLN A 54 -29.64 10.64 -11.08
C GLN A 54 -28.52 11.19 -10.19
N MET A 55 -28.03 12.41 -10.44
CA MET A 55 -27.07 13.10 -9.57
C MET A 55 -27.65 13.41 -8.19
N GLN A 56 -28.91 13.84 -8.10
CA GLN A 56 -29.57 14.01 -6.81
C GLN A 56 -29.72 12.68 -6.06
N GLU A 57 -30.01 11.59 -6.77
CA GLU A 57 -30.05 10.26 -6.16
C GLU A 57 -28.68 9.81 -5.66
N TYR A 58 -27.61 10.08 -6.42
CA TYR A 58 -26.24 9.84 -5.95
C TYR A 58 -25.88 10.72 -4.75
N SER A 59 -26.31 11.98 -4.73
CA SER A 59 -26.11 12.86 -3.58
C SER A 59 -26.85 12.35 -2.33
N ARG A 60 -28.09 11.86 -2.47
CA ARG A 60 -28.82 11.23 -1.36
C ARG A 60 -28.15 9.95 -0.89
N LYS A 61 -27.70 9.09 -1.82
CA LYS A 61 -26.96 7.86 -1.49
C LYS A 61 -25.64 8.17 -0.78
N ALA A 62 -24.94 9.22 -1.21
CA ALA A 62 -23.71 9.69 -0.56
C ALA A 62 -23.99 10.20 0.86
N ALA A 63 -25.01 11.03 1.05
CA ALA A 63 -25.40 11.53 2.38
C ALA A 63 -25.80 10.38 3.33
N THR A 64 -26.53 9.37 2.84
CA THR A 64 -26.86 8.18 3.63
C THR A 64 -25.62 7.35 3.97
N ALA A 65 -24.68 7.21 3.03
CA ALA A 65 -23.43 6.50 3.26
C ALA A 65 -22.53 7.23 4.28
N GLU A 66 -22.45 8.55 4.20
CA GLU A 66 -21.74 9.40 5.16
C GLU A 66 -22.34 9.29 6.57
N SER A 67 -23.67 9.35 6.69
CA SER A 67 -24.36 9.14 7.98
C SER A 67 -24.06 7.76 8.57
N ARG A 68 -24.08 6.71 7.75
CA ARG A 68 -23.72 5.35 8.18
C ARG A 68 -22.26 5.23 8.59
N LEU A 69 -21.34 5.93 7.91
CA LEU A 69 -19.93 6.00 8.29
C LEU A 69 -19.75 6.72 9.62
N GLU A 70 -20.47 7.82 9.85
CA GLU A 70 -20.41 8.54 11.12
C GLU A 70 -20.94 7.69 12.29
N GLU A 71 -22.03 6.95 12.07
CA GLU A 71 -22.56 6.00 13.06
C GLU A 71 -21.60 4.82 13.32
N LEU A 72 -20.94 4.31 12.26
CA LEU A 72 -19.92 3.27 12.41
C LEU A 72 -18.72 3.81 13.20
N HIS A 73 -18.28 5.04 12.91
CA HIS A 73 -17.17 5.69 13.61
C HIS A 73 -17.49 5.90 15.09
N LYS A 74 -18.71 6.37 15.42
CA LYS A 74 -19.18 6.47 16.81
C LYS A 74 -19.15 5.14 17.53
N ARG A 75 -19.57 4.06 16.87
CA ARG A 75 -19.47 2.69 17.42
C ARG A 75 -18.02 2.24 17.59
N CYS A 76 -17.14 2.49 16.63
CA CYS A 76 -15.72 2.16 16.77
C CYS A 76 -15.10 2.86 17.98
N VAL A 77 -15.31 4.18 18.13
CA VAL A 77 -14.82 4.95 19.28
C VAL A 77 -15.35 4.37 20.60
N HIS A 78 -16.63 4.03 20.66
CA HIS A 78 -17.24 3.41 21.84
C HIS A 78 -16.60 2.05 22.20
N HIS A 79 -16.31 1.20 21.22
CA HIS A 79 -15.65 -0.09 21.46
C HIS A 79 -14.16 0.08 21.80
N ASP A 80 -13.47 1.04 21.19
CA ASP A 80 -12.07 1.37 21.51
C ASP A 80 -11.96 1.86 22.96
N ASP A 81 -12.92 2.67 23.43
CA ASP A 81 -12.99 3.08 24.83
C ASP A 81 -13.28 1.90 25.76
N HIS A 82 -14.13 0.94 25.37
CA HIS A 82 -14.30 -0.30 26.12
C HIS A 82 -13.00 -1.11 26.23
N LEU A 83 -12.24 -1.23 25.14
CA LEU A 83 -10.96 -1.95 25.14
C LEU A 83 -9.93 -1.25 26.04
N ARG A 84 -9.88 0.08 26.05
CA ARG A 84 -9.04 0.86 26.97
C ARG A 84 -9.41 0.65 28.43
N ILE A 85 -10.71 0.60 28.75
CA ILE A 85 -11.19 0.32 30.10
C ILE A 85 -10.77 -1.10 30.54
N ILE A 86 -10.89 -2.09 29.65
CA ILE A 86 -10.45 -3.46 29.94
C ILE A 86 -8.94 -3.53 30.16
N ASP A 87 -8.13 -2.86 29.32
CA ASP A 87 -6.66 -2.84 29.48
C ASP A 87 -6.24 -2.18 30.79
N GLY A 88 -6.82 -1.02 31.11
CA GLY A 88 -6.58 -0.33 32.38
C GLY A 88 -6.99 -1.16 33.59
N TRP A 89 -8.14 -1.82 33.53
CA TRP A 89 -8.57 -2.74 34.58
C TRP A 89 -7.65 -3.95 34.73
N TRP A 90 -7.17 -4.53 33.62
CA TRP A 90 -6.25 -5.67 33.67
C TRP A 90 -4.91 -5.28 34.31
N ARG A 91 -4.37 -4.10 33.97
CA ARG A 91 -3.16 -3.57 34.62
C ARG A 91 -3.38 -3.39 36.12
N GLN A 92 -4.48 -2.74 36.51
CA GLN A 92 -4.83 -2.58 37.92
C GLN A 92 -4.96 -3.93 38.65
N LEU A 93 -5.62 -4.91 38.04
CA LEU A 93 -5.79 -6.23 38.63
C LEU A 93 -4.44 -6.96 38.81
N LEU A 94 -3.52 -6.82 37.83
CA LEU A 94 -2.17 -7.38 37.92
C LEU A 94 -1.35 -6.72 39.04
N GLU A 95 -1.43 -5.40 39.19
CA GLU A 95 -0.80 -4.66 40.27
C GLU A 95 -1.38 -5.06 41.65
N GLU A 96 -2.70 -5.22 41.75
CA GLU A 96 -3.35 -5.71 42.98
C GLU A 96 -2.96 -7.15 43.33
N LEU A 97 -2.74 -8.00 42.31
CA LEU A 97 -2.22 -9.36 42.46
C LEU A 97 -0.75 -9.38 42.90
N GLU A 98 0.07 -8.46 42.37
CA GLU A 98 1.47 -8.29 42.72
C GLU A 98 1.62 -7.90 44.20
N VAL A 99 0.86 -6.90 44.66
CA VAL A 99 0.84 -6.47 46.08
C VAL A 99 0.40 -7.59 47.03
N VAL A 100 -0.53 -8.45 46.59
CA VAL A 100 -0.96 -9.63 47.38
C VAL A 100 0.11 -10.72 47.39
N ALA A 101 0.84 -10.89 46.30
CA ALA A 101 1.88 -11.89 46.16
C ALA A 101 3.20 -11.50 46.87
N GLU A 102 3.52 -10.21 46.90
CA GLU A 102 4.74 -9.61 47.47
C GLU A 102 5.02 -10.03 48.93
N PRO A 103 4.04 -10.03 49.88
CA PRO A 103 4.28 -10.52 51.24
C PRO A 103 4.41 -12.05 51.35
N THR A 104 4.08 -12.83 50.32
CA THR A 104 4.19 -14.30 50.31
C THR A 104 5.37 -14.84 49.50
N LEU A 105 6.01 -13.99 48.69
CA LEU A 105 7.16 -14.32 47.85
C LEU A 105 8.35 -13.47 48.29
N SER A 106 9.07 -13.94 49.31
CA SER A 106 10.29 -13.28 49.79
C SER A 106 11.30 -13.06 48.65
N GLY A 107 11.61 -11.80 48.34
CA GLY A 107 12.69 -11.42 47.43
C GLY A 107 12.72 -9.91 47.13
N ASN A 108 13.41 -9.15 47.99
CA ASN A 108 13.67 -7.71 47.90
C ASN A 108 13.79 -7.15 46.46
N ALA A 109 12.88 -6.22 46.10
CA ALA A 109 13.16 -5.17 45.12
C ALA A 109 12.63 -3.83 45.69
N PRO A 110 13.37 -2.71 45.55
CA PRO A 110 12.95 -1.44 46.09
C PRO A 110 11.84 -0.86 45.20
N THR A 111 10.65 -0.72 45.78
CA THR A 111 9.51 -0.01 45.19
C THR A 111 9.79 1.49 45.21
N THR A 112 10.25 2.03 44.08
CA THR A 112 10.08 3.45 43.76
C THR A 112 8.65 3.65 43.27
N ASP A 113 7.77 4.08 44.17
CA ASP A 113 6.46 4.65 43.82
C ASP A 113 6.61 5.90 42.95
N PRO A 114 5.76 6.05 41.92
CA PRO A 114 4.92 7.24 41.81
C PRO A 114 3.43 6.87 41.63
N PRO A 115 2.51 7.84 41.77
CA PRO A 115 1.41 7.74 42.69
C PRO A 115 0.20 6.98 42.13
N TYR A 116 -0.51 6.33 43.06
CA TYR A 116 -1.95 6.08 43.07
C TYR A 116 -2.69 6.52 41.79
N LEU A 117 -3.00 5.57 40.91
CA LEU A 117 -4.15 5.74 40.02
C LEU A 117 -5.42 5.58 40.84
N SER A 118 -5.74 6.67 41.55
CA SER A 118 -7.06 6.94 42.09
C SER A 118 -8.09 6.66 40.99
N ALA A 119 -9.05 5.79 41.31
CA ALA A 119 -10.32 5.60 40.61
C ALA A 119 -10.31 6.03 39.13
N ILE A 120 -10.17 5.06 38.23
CA ILE A 120 -10.42 5.24 36.81
C ILE A 120 -11.87 5.74 36.62
N GLY A 121 -12.05 7.06 36.63
CA GLY A 121 -13.34 7.72 36.49
C GLY A 121 -13.50 8.15 35.03
N PHE A 122 -14.21 7.34 34.25
CA PHE A 122 -14.58 7.71 32.88
C PHE A 122 -16.07 8.03 32.80
N LYS A 123 -16.39 9.09 32.06
CA LYS A 123 -17.77 9.53 31.84
C LYS A 123 -18.55 8.44 31.08
N ASP A 124 -19.78 8.21 31.54
CA ASP A 124 -20.87 7.49 30.87
C ASP A 124 -20.88 5.95 30.87
N LEU A 125 -20.08 5.25 31.70
CA LEU A 125 -20.06 3.77 31.75
C LEU A 125 -20.02 3.17 33.18
N SER A 126 -20.85 3.67 34.09
CA SER A 126 -20.86 3.25 35.50
C SER A 126 -21.21 1.78 35.73
N GLU A 127 -22.11 1.19 34.93
CA GLU A 127 -22.51 -0.22 35.06
C GLU A 127 -21.37 -1.19 34.70
N PHE A 128 -20.64 -0.90 33.62
CA PHE A 128 -19.51 -1.71 33.18
C PHE A 128 -18.35 -1.65 34.19
N GLN A 129 -18.09 -0.47 34.74
CA GLN A 129 -17.10 -0.27 35.79
C GLN A 129 -17.45 -1.07 37.06
N SER A 130 -18.72 -1.09 37.47
CA SER A 130 -19.19 -1.90 38.61
C SER A 130 -18.94 -3.39 38.39
N HIS A 131 -19.29 -3.90 37.20
CA HIS A 131 -19.11 -5.31 36.85
C HIS A 131 -17.64 -5.74 36.85
N LEU A 132 -16.74 -4.88 36.34
CA LEU A 132 -15.29 -5.09 36.39
C LEU A 132 -14.75 -5.09 37.83
N SER A 133 -15.23 -4.16 38.68
CA SER A 133 -14.86 -4.12 40.10
C SER A 133 -15.24 -5.40 40.84
N ASP A 134 -16.46 -5.90 40.62
CA ASP A 134 -16.95 -7.12 41.28
C ASP A 134 -16.20 -8.38 40.83
N LYS A 135 -15.87 -8.48 39.53
CA LYS A 135 -15.00 -9.55 39.02
C LYS A 135 -13.58 -9.44 39.56
N GLY A 136 -13.03 -8.22 39.67
CA GLY A 136 -11.71 -7.96 40.25
C GLY A 136 -11.62 -8.47 41.69
N LYS A 137 -12.59 -8.12 42.54
CA LYS A 137 -12.68 -8.63 43.93
C LYS A 137 -12.73 -10.17 43.99
N THR A 138 -13.47 -10.80 43.08
CA THR A 138 -13.57 -12.27 43.02
C THR A 138 -12.26 -12.93 42.61
N ILE A 139 -11.49 -12.29 41.71
CA ILE A 139 -10.19 -12.79 41.29
C ILE A 139 -9.16 -12.63 42.41
N LYS A 140 -9.12 -11.46 43.05
CA LYS A 140 -8.23 -11.17 44.18
C LYS A 140 -8.40 -12.18 45.33
N THR A 141 -9.63 -12.42 45.76
CA THR A 141 -9.93 -13.40 46.83
C THR A 141 -9.52 -14.83 46.47
N LYS A 142 -9.70 -15.25 45.21
CA LYS A 142 -9.22 -16.56 44.74
C LYS A 142 -7.69 -16.63 44.69
N ALA A 143 -7.04 -15.57 44.27
CA ALA A 143 -5.58 -15.48 44.22
C ALA A 143 -4.94 -15.51 45.61
N GLU A 144 -5.48 -14.76 46.58
CA GLU A 144 -5.08 -14.81 47.99
C GLU A 144 -5.16 -16.25 48.54
N SER A 145 -6.22 -16.99 48.21
CA SER A 145 -6.39 -18.39 48.63
C SER A 145 -5.35 -19.34 48.02
N LEU A 146 -4.99 -19.13 46.74
CA LEU A 146 -4.02 -19.94 46.02
C LEU A 146 -2.59 -19.63 46.47
N LEU A 147 -2.25 -18.35 46.62
CA LEU A 147 -0.94 -17.89 47.09
C LEU A 147 -0.68 -18.37 48.52
N SER A 148 -1.68 -18.28 49.40
CA SER A 148 -1.59 -18.82 50.77
C SER A 148 -1.34 -20.34 50.77
N ARG A 149 -1.99 -21.07 49.86
CA ARG A 149 -1.80 -22.52 49.71
C ARG A 149 -0.43 -22.87 49.14
N ILE A 150 0.08 -22.11 48.17
CA ILE A 150 1.42 -22.29 47.60
C ILE A 150 2.51 -21.96 48.62
N ALA A 151 2.35 -20.86 49.38
CA ALA A 151 3.24 -20.48 50.46
C ALA A 151 3.30 -21.56 51.56
N SER A 152 2.18 -22.20 51.89
CA SER A 152 2.15 -23.33 52.83
C SER A 152 2.81 -24.63 52.31
N GLN A 153 3.00 -24.77 51.00
CA GLN A 153 3.57 -25.97 50.37
C GLN A 153 5.05 -25.81 49.97
N ARG A 154 5.56 -24.58 49.85
CA ARG A 154 6.98 -24.30 49.63
C ARG A 154 7.73 -24.27 50.97
N GLY A 155 8.27 -25.42 51.39
CA GLY A 155 9.39 -25.41 52.33
C GLY A 155 10.59 -24.62 51.77
N SER A 156 11.60 -24.34 52.61
CA SER A 156 12.80 -23.56 52.22
C SER A 156 13.48 -24.16 50.99
N LEU A 157 13.49 -23.41 49.89
CA LEU A 157 14.09 -23.80 48.62
C LEU A 157 15.61 -23.97 48.76
N SER A 158 16.15 -24.97 48.06
CA SER A 158 17.59 -25.17 47.91
C SER A 158 18.24 -23.93 47.26
N PRO A 159 19.42 -23.47 47.72
CA PRO A 159 20.10 -22.27 47.21
C PRO A 159 20.39 -22.30 45.70
N ASP A 160 20.49 -23.50 45.11
CA ASP A 160 20.73 -23.68 43.68
C ASP A 160 19.49 -23.29 42.84
N ALA A 161 18.29 -23.59 43.34
CA ALA A 161 17.03 -23.24 42.70
C ALA A 161 16.77 -21.71 42.73
N ALA A 162 17.15 -21.04 43.83
CA ALA A 162 17.09 -19.58 43.93
C ALA A 162 18.04 -18.89 42.95
N SER A 163 19.23 -19.47 42.70
CA SER A 163 20.17 -18.96 41.70
C SER A 163 19.65 -19.11 40.27
N LEU A 164 18.94 -20.21 39.98
CA LEU A 164 18.33 -20.47 38.69
C LEU A 164 17.15 -19.52 38.45
N GLU A 165 16.31 -19.30 39.46
CA GLU A 165 15.19 -18.36 39.44
C GLU A 165 15.68 -16.93 39.19
N ALA A 166 16.76 -16.49 39.83
CA ALA A 166 17.37 -15.19 39.57
C ALA A 166 17.88 -15.04 38.13
N LYS A 167 18.50 -16.08 37.56
CA LYS A 167 18.95 -16.07 36.16
C LYS A 167 17.77 -16.01 35.18
N VAL A 168 16.71 -16.78 35.44
CA VAL A 168 15.48 -16.76 34.63
C VAL A 168 14.83 -15.39 34.68
N ASN A 169 14.74 -14.77 35.87
CA ASN A 169 14.17 -13.44 36.02
C ASN A 169 14.98 -12.36 35.30
N ASN A 170 16.32 -12.43 35.33
CA ASN A 170 17.18 -11.51 34.60
C ASN A 170 17.04 -11.66 33.08
N LEU A 171 16.97 -12.90 32.57
CA LEU A 171 16.74 -13.15 31.15
C LEU A 171 15.35 -12.68 30.72
N LEU A 172 14.35 -12.85 31.56
CA LEU A 172 12.97 -12.42 31.30
C LEU A 172 12.83 -10.88 31.34
N ALA A 173 13.57 -10.21 32.22
CA ALA A 173 13.69 -8.75 32.22
C ALA A 173 14.36 -8.22 30.94
N ALA A 174 15.48 -8.83 30.53
CA ALA A 174 16.16 -8.48 29.29
C ALA A 174 15.27 -8.73 28.05
N GLN A 175 14.52 -9.83 28.03
CA GLN A 175 13.55 -10.12 26.96
C GLN A 175 12.45 -9.05 26.88
N LYS A 176 11.90 -8.63 28.02
CA LYS A 176 10.89 -7.56 28.08
C LYS A 176 11.46 -6.22 27.58
N GLU A 177 12.70 -5.90 27.94
CA GLU A 177 13.39 -4.70 27.45
C GLU A 177 13.58 -4.74 25.93
N TYR A 178 13.96 -5.89 25.37
CA TYR A 178 14.06 -6.06 23.91
C TYR A 178 12.71 -5.95 23.22
N MET A 179 11.63 -6.50 23.79
CA MET A 179 10.29 -6.34 23.22
C MET A 179 9.84 -4.88 23.21
N LEU A 180 10.10 -4.11 24.27
CA LEU A 180 9.79 -2.68 24.31
C LEU A 180 10.61 -1.89 23.27
N LYS A 181 11.90 -2.23 23.08
CA LYS A 181 12.72 -1.62 22.01
C LYS A 181 12.18 -1.95 20.62
N LEU A 182 11.72 -3.18 20.41
CA LEU A 182 11.18 -3.64 19.13
C LEU A 182 9.85 -2.95 18.80
N ASP A 183 8.97 -2.79 19.80
CA ASP A 183 7.71 -2.07 19.67
C ASP A 183 7.92 -0.57 19.39
N ARG A 184 8.89 0.04 20.06
CA ARG A 184 9.32 1.41 19.77
C ARG A 184 9.87 1.57 18.34
N LEU A 185 10.71 0.64 17.89
CA LEU A 185 11.24 0.67 16.51
C LEU A 185 10.13 0.46 15.46
N ASN A 186 9.13 -0.38 15.74
CA ASN A 186 7.99 -0.56 14.86
C ASN A 186 7.12 0.70 14.79
N THR A 187 6.82 1.33 15.93
CA THR A 187 6.05 2.59 15.94
C THR A 187 6.81 3.73 15.24
N GLU A 188 8.12 3.83 15.41
CA GLU A 188 8.96 4.78 14.67
C GLU A 188 8.96 4.47 13.16
N LYS A 189 9.02 3.20 12.75
CA LYS A 189 8.92 2.78 11.35
C LYS A 189 7.57 3.15 10.74
N ASP A 190 6.47 2.92 11.45
CA ASP A 190 5.13 3.23 10.97
C ASP A 190 4.92 4.74 10.84
N GLN A 191 5.42 5.53 11.80
CA GLN A 191 5.42 6.99 11.70
C GLN A 191 6.25 7.49 10.52
N LEU A 192 7.45 6.95 10.29
CA LEU A 192 8.29 7.30 9.13
C LEU A 192 7.62 6.90 7.81
N SER A 193 6.94 5.75 7.77
CA SER A 193 6.15 5.30 6.62
C SER A 193 4.97 6.24 6.33
N GLU A 194 4.26 6.69 7.36
CA GLU A 194 3.16 7.66 7.22
C GLU A 194 3.66 9.04 6.79
N GLN A 195 4.79 9.50 7.33
CA GLN A 195 5.46 10.72 6.89
C GLN A 195 5.90 10.62 5.43
N LEU A 196 6.46 9.47 5.02
CA LEU A 196 6.85 9.21 3.64
C LEU A 196 5.63 9.21 2.70
N ASN A 197 4.53 8.56 3.07
CA ASN A 197 3.29 8.56 2.29
C ASN A 197 2.70 9.97 2.17
N THR A 198 2.73 10.75 3.26
CA THR A 198 2.27 12.14 3.28
C THR A 198 3.15 13.04 2.40
N ALA A 199 4.47 12.87 2.48
CA ALA A 199 5.43 13.58 1.64
C ALA A 199 5.26 13.21 0.15
N THR A 200 5.06 11.93 -0.15
CA THR A 200 4.79 11.42 -1.51
C THR A 200 3.48 12.00 -2.05
N LEU A 201 2.43 12.05 -1.25
CA LEU A 201 1.16 12.67 -1.64
C LEU A 201 1.30 14.18 -1.87
N ARG A 202 2.09 14.88 -1.05
CA ARG A 202 2.42 16.30 -1.26
C ARG A 202 3.21 16.50 -2.56
N TYR A 203 4.17 15.63 -2.84
CA TYR A 203 4.98 15.68 -4.05
C TYR A 203 4.12 15.44 -5.28
N PHE A 204 3.27 14.40 -5.28
CA PHE A 204 2.32 14.12 -6.34
C PHE A 204 1.32 15.27 -6.57
N LYS A 205 0.84 15.91 -5.49
CA LYS A 205 -0.01 17.11 -5.59
C LYS A 205 0.75 18.31 -6.15
N ALA A 206 2.01 18.50 -5.79
CA ALA A 206 2.86 19.57 -6.28
C ALA A 206 3.21 19.36 -7.76
N GLU A 207 3.51 18.12 -8.16
CA GLU A 207 3.77 17.70 -9.53
C GLU A 207 2.51 17.88 -10.39
N LYS A 208 1.33 17.44 -9.91
CA LYS A 208 0.06 17.68 -10.61
C LYS A 208 -0.29 19.17 -10.72
N LYS A 209 0.11 20.01 -9.75
CA LYS A 209 -0.03 21.48 -9.83
C LYS A 209 0.97 22.09 -10.81
N LEU A 210 2.20 21.59 -10.86
CA LEU A 210 3.22 21.98 -11.82
C LEU A 210 2.81 21.62 -13.25
N ASP A 211 2.23 20.45 -13.46
CA ASP A 211 1.69 20.01 -14.76
C ASP A 211 0.47 20.83 -15.18
N ARG A 212 -0.41 21.21 -14.24
CA ARG A 212 -1.49 22.16 -14.50
C ARG A 212 -0.95 23.54 -14.90
N ALA A 213 0.09 24.04 -14.21
CA ALA A 213 0.72 25.31 -14.52
C ALA A 213 1.51 25.30 -15.84
N LYS A 214 2.03 24.14 -16.26
CA LYS A 214 2.70 23.92 -17.55
C LYS A 214 1.73 23.59 -18.70
N SER A 215 0.47 23.30 -18.40
CA SER A 215 -0.54 23.00 -19.41
C SER A 215 -0.93 24.26 -20.17
N SER A 216 -0.59 24.30 -21.45
CA SER A 216 -0.86 25.44 -22.36
C SER A 216 -2.35 25.75 -22.51
N GLN A 217 -3.23 24.78 -22.24
CA GLN A 217 -4.67 24.93 -22.32
C GLN A 217 -5.25 25.59 -21.05
N VAL A 218 -4.66 25.32 -19.88
CA VAL A 218 -5.00 26.01 -18.61
C VAL A 218 -4.45 27.43 -18.62
N GLN A 219 -3.22 27.65 -19.11
CA GLN A 219 -2.68 29.01 -19.25
C GLN A 219 -3.51 29.89 -20.19
N LYS A 220 -4.02 29.34 -21.30
CA LYS A 220 -4.92 30.08 -22.21
C LYS A 220 -6.25 30.42 -21.54
N LEU A 221 -6.84 29.49 -20.78
CA LEU A 221 -8.10 29.73 -20.04
C LEU A 221 -7.92 30.72 -18.87
N GLU A 222 -6.78 30.67 -18.16
CA GLU A 222 -6.45 31.62 -17.08
C GLU A 222 -6.12 33.02 -17.63
N GLN A 223 -5.43 33.13 -18.78
CA GLN A 223 -5.23 34.41 -19.48
C GLN A 223 -6.56 34.99 -19.99
N GLN A 224 -7.48 34.13 -20.45
CA GLN A 224 -8.82 34.57 -20.90
C GLN A 224 -9.71 34.99 -19.72
N ALA A 225 -9.54 34.40 -18.53
CA ALA A 225 -10.22 34.78 -17.30
C ALA A 225 -9.68 36.10 -16.71
N PHE A 226 -8.37 36.36 -16.77
CA PHE A 226 -7.77 37.63 -16.35
C PHE A 226 -8.04 38.78 -17.32
N ALA A 227 -8.06 38.52 -18.63
CA ALA A 227 -8.35 39.53 -19.66
C ALA A 227 -9.80 40.04 -19.64
N ASN A 228 -10.74 39.23 -19.12
CA ASN A 228 -12.14 39.65 -18.94
C ASN A 228 -12.43 40.35 -17.60
N ALA A 229 -11.51 40.32 -16.64
CA ALA A 229 -11.67 40.98 -15.33
C ALA A 229 -11.14 42.42 -15.30
N THR A 230 -10.50 42.90 -16.37
CA THR A 230 -9.90 44.24 -16.44
C THR A 230 -10.27 44.97 -17.73
N ARG A 231 -11.54 45.40 -17.84
CA ARG A 231 -11.92 46.56 -18.67
C ARG A 231 -12.75 47.55 -17.85
N PRO A 232 -12.24 48.77 -17.60
CA PRO A 232 -12.98 49.79 -16.88
C PRO A 232 -14.09 50.38 -17.75
N SER A 233 -15.28 50.43 -17.17
CA SER A 233 -16.37 51.29 -17.59
C SER A 233 -16.08 52.72 -17.11
N GLY A 234 -16.28 53.70 -17.99
CA GLY A 234 -16.39 55.11 -17.60
C GLY A 234 -15.69 56.08 -18.55
N ALA A 235 -16.51 56.91 -19.20
CA ALA A 235 -16.43 58.37 -19.19
C ALA A 235 -16.82 58.95 -20.56
N THR A 236 -18.08 59.36 -20.69
CA THR A 236 -18.45 60.47 -21.58
C THR A 236 -18.99 61.57 -20.69
N ALA A 237 -18.10 62.51 -20.38
CA ALA A 237 -18.46 63.79 -19.77
C ALA A 237 -18.70 64.83 -20.86
N ALA A 238 -19.73 65.61 -20.59
CA ALA A 238 -20.22 66.78 -21.31
C ALA A 238 -19.18 67.86 -21.61
N ALA A 239 -19.44 68.60 -22.70
CA ALA A 239 -19.32 70.06 -22.89
C ALA A 239 -19.42 70.32 -24.42
N ALA A 240 -20.02 71.36 -24.97
CA ALA A 240 -20.81 72.51 -24.55
C ALA A 240 -21.39 73.06 -25.87
N ALA A 241 -22.70 73.28 -25.99
CA ALA A 241 -23.37 74.58 -25.84
C ALA A 241 -22.89 75.69 -26.80
N ALA A 242 -23.78 76.16 -27.68
CA ALA A 242 -23.92 77.57 -28.04
C ALA A 242 -25.31 77.85 -28.66
N SER A 243 -26.09 78.70 -27.96
CA SER A 243 -27.17 79.64 -28.38
C SER A 243 -28.40 79.09 -29.15
N GLY A 244 -29.67 79.27 -28.74
CA GLY A 244 -30.31 80.36 -27.96
C GLY A 244 -31.05 81.30 -28.93
N GLU A 245 -32.37 81.14 -29.13
CA GLU A 245 -33.51 81.87 -28.51
C GLU A 245 -34.08 82.99 -29.44
N VAL A 246 -35.37 82.91 -29.80
CA VAL A 246 -36.52 83.80 -29.40
C VAL A 246 -36.53 85.14 -30.17
N GLY A 247 -37.61 85.69 -30.72
CA GLY A 247 -39.05 85.47 -30.72
C GLY A 247 -39.75 86.76 -31.19
N SER A 248 -41.08 86.73 -31.37
CA SER A 248 -42.02 87.87 -31.58
C SER A 248 -41.91 88.66 -32.90
N GLU A 249 -42.94 89.26 -33.51
CA GLU A 249 -44.40 89.25 -33.43
C GLU A 249 -44.92 90.05 -34.66
N GLN A 250 -46.16 89.74 -35.09
CA GLN A 250 -47.19 90.65 -35.64
C GLN A 250 -47.01 91.50 -36.94
N HIS A 251 -47.91 91.18 -37.88
CA HIS A 251 -48.89 92.04 -38.58
C HIS A 251 -48.49 93.18 -39.56
N GLU A 252 -48.86 92.92 -40.83
CA GLU A 252 -49.69 93.74 -41.74
C GLU A 252 -49.18 95.02 -42.47
N VAL A 253 -49.39 94.98 -43.80
CA VAL A 253 -49.84 96.03 -44.75
C VAL A 253 -48.88 96.50 -45.87
N ASN A 254 -49.30 96.18 -47.11
CA ASN A 254 -49.09 96.78 -48.44
C ASN A 254 -47.69 97.26 -48.91
N GLY A 255 -47.15 96.50 -49.88
CA GLY A 255 -47.10 96.91 -51.28
C GLY A 255 -46.04 97.92 -51.72
N SER A 256 -44.91 97.43 -52.25
CA SER A 256 -44.18 98.06 -53.37
C SER A 256 -43.21 97.06 -54.00
N SER A 257 -42.97 97.18 -55.31
CA SER A 257 -42.26 96.26 -56.20
C SER A 257 -40.80 95.93 -55.85
N ASP A 258 -40.21 96.56 -54.82
CA ASP A 258 -38.80 96.42 -54.45
C ASP A 258 -38.51 95.24 -53.49
N GLU A 259 -39.46 94.80 -52.66
CA GLU A 259 -39.26 93.65 -51.75
C GLU A 259 -39.15 92.30 -52.47
N LEU A 260 -39.75 92.18 -53.65
CA LEU A 260 -39.70 90.97 -54.48
C LEU A 260 -38.31 90.75 -55.09
N LEU A 261 -37.61 91.84 -55.43
CA LEU A 261 -36.24 91.79 -55.94
C LEU A 261 -35.26 91.35 -54.84
N LEU A 262 -35.41 91.89 -53.64
CA LEU A 262 -34.53 91.56 -52.51
C LEU A 262 -34.67 90.09 -52.07
N LYS A 263 -35.90 89.55 -52.05
CA LYS A 263 -36.14 88.11 -51.79
C LYS A 263 -35.61 87.20 -52.90
N TYR A 264 -35.62 87.65 -54.15
CA TYR A 264 -35.04 86.91 -55.26
C TYR A 264 -33.51 86.85 -55.17
N GLU A 265 -32.86 87.95 -54.77
CA GLU A 265 -31.43 88.02 -54.51
C GLU A 265 -31.01 87.15 -53.31
N GLU A 266 -31.77 87.15 -52.22
CA GLU A 266 -31.53 86.26 -51.06
C GLU A 266 -31.71 84.77 -51.43
N ALA A 267 -32.74 84.44 -52.21
CA ALA A 267 -32.98 83.07 -52.68
C ALA A 267 -31.89 82.59 -53.64
N THR A 268 -31.38 83.45 -54.53
CA THR A 268 -30.28 83.11 -55.43
C THR A 268 -28.94 82.98 -54.69
N ALA A 269 -28.67 83.82 -53.68
CA ALA A 269 -27.49 83.69 -52.84
C ALA A 269 -27.50 82.41 -51.99
N SER A 270 -28.65 82.05 -51.41
CA SER A 270 -28.81 80.79 -50.66
C SER A 270 -28.70 79.56 -51.56
N ALA A 271 -29.26 79.60 -52.78
CA ALA A 271 -29.10 78.54 -53.77
C ALA A 271 -27.64 78.37 -54.24
N ALA A 272 -26.90 79.48 -54.42
CA ALA A 272 -25.48 79.45 -54.74
C ALA A 272 -24.66 78.78 -53.62
N LYS A 273 -24.95 79.12 -52.35
CA LYS A 273 -24.27 78.53 -51.19
C LYS A 273 -24.61 77.05 -50.99
N GLN A 274 -25.85 76.66 -51.24
CA GLN A 274 -26.26 75.24 -51.22
C GLN A 274 -25.57 74.42 -52.33
N LYS A 275 -25.38 75.01 -53.51
CA LYS A 275 -24.65 74.38 -54.61
C LYS A 275 -23.17 74.18 -54.25
N GLU A 276 -22.52 75.18 -53.67
CA GLU A 276 -21.14 75.07 -53.18
C GLU A 276 -20.98 73.97 -52.11
N GLN A 277 -21.93 73.88 -51.18
CA GLN A 277 -21.95 72.81 -50.17
C GLN A 277 -22.17 71.42 -50.79
N LEU A 278 -23.06 71.29 -51.77
CA LEU A 278 -23.27 70.04 -52.50
C LEU A 278 -22.02 69.62 -53.29
N ASP A 279 -21.35 70.57 -53.96
CA ASP A 279 -20.12 70.32 -54.69
C ASP A 279 -18.99 69.86 -53.73
N SER A 280 -18.90 70.44 -52.53
CA SER A 280 -17.98 69.99 -51.48
C SER A 280 -18.27 68.56 -51.02
N ILE A 281 -19.53 68.25 -50.71
CA ILE A 281 -19.94 66.91 -50.26
C ILE A 281 -19.70 65.86 -51.35
N LEU A 282 -19.98 66.20 -52.62
CA LEU A 282 -19.72 65.29 -53.74
C LEU A 282 -18.22 65.04 -53.94
N SER A 283 -17.37 66.04 -53.69
CA SER A 283 -15.91 65.87 -53.68
C SER A 283 -15.47 64.92 -52.56
N GLU A 284 -15.98 65.10 -51.34
CA GLU A 284 -15.67 64.24 -50.20
C GLU A 284 -16.16 62.79 -50.39
N LEU A 285 -17.35 62.63 -50.98
CA LEU A 285 -17.90 61.31 -51.30
C LEU A 285 -17.01 60.58 -52.31
N LYS A 286 -16.49 61.32 -53.31
CA LYS A 286 -15.57 60.78 -54.30
C LYS A 286 -14.25 60.35 -53.66
N THR A 287 -13.66 61.18 -52.79
CA THR A 287 -12.41 60.81 -52.09
C THR A 287 -12.60 59.59 -51.19
N ALA A 288 -13.69 59.54 -50.43
CA ALA A 288 -13.99 58.39 -49.57
C ALA A 288 -14.25 57.11 -50.39
N GLN A 289 -14.87 57.23 -51.57
CA GLN A 289 -15.10 56.11 -52.47
C GLN A 289 -13.81 55.60 -53.12
N ASP A 290 -12.89 56.50 -53.47
CA ASP A 290 -11.55 56.15 -53.98
C ASP A 290 -10.69 55.48 -52.88
N GLU A 291 -10.73 55.99 -51.65
CA GLU A 291 -10.08 55.37 -50.48
C GLU A 291 -10.65 53.97 -50.18
N ASN A 292 -11.96 53.79 -50.23
CA ASN A 292 -12.59 52.50 -50.00
C ASN A 292 -12.23 51.50 -51.11
N SER A 293 -12.18 51.96 -52.36
CA SER A 293 -11.77 51.14 -53.51
C SER A 293 -10.31 50.72 -53.43
N THR A 294 -9.41 51.63 -53.01
CA THR A 294 -7.99 51.32 -52.82
C THR A 294 -7.74 50.38 -51.65
N LEU A 295 -8.47 50.53 -50.53
CA LEU A 295 -8.39 49.60 -49.40
C LEU A 295 -8.93 48.20 -49.75
N LYS A 296 -10.04 48.11 -50.49
CA LYS A 296 -10.57 46.83 -50.99
C LYS A 296 -9.64 46.16 -51.97
N ALA A 297 -9.03 46.92 -52.88
CA ALA A 297 -8.01 46.39 -53.78
C ALA A 297 -6.83 45.83 -52.98
N ARG A 298 -6.30 46.61 -52.02
CA ARG A 298 -5.21 46.16 -51.14
C ARG A 298 -5.56 44.90 -50.35
N GLN A 299 -6.77 44.82 -49.79
CA GLN A 299 -7.24 43.63 -49.07
C GLN A 299 -7.23 42.37 -49.96
N ASN A 300 -7.63 42.50 -51.22
CA ASN A 300 -7.64 41.39 -52.18
C ASN A 300 -6.26 41.08 -52.77
N THR A 301 -5.23 41.88 -52.47
CA THR A 301 -3.86 41.67 -52.99
C THR A 301 -2.87 41.19 -51.91
N TRP A 302 -3.28 41.06 -50.65
CA TRP A 302 -2.40 40.52 -49.61
C TRP A 302 -2.10 39.04 -49.86
N SER A 303 -0.81 38.71 -49.93
CA SER A 303 -0.30 37.37 -50.18
C SER A 303 0.31 36.76 -48.91
N ASP A 304 0.52 35.45 -48.90
CA ASP A 304 1.19 34.75 -47.79
C ASP A 304 2.61 35.30 -47.53
N GLU A 305 3.29 35.80 -48.57
CA GLU A 305 4.59 36.49 -48.47
C GLU A 305 4.51 37.78 -47.63
N ASP A 306 3.42 38.53 -47.74
CA ASP A 306 3.20 39.74 -46.95
C ASP A 306 2.95 39.39 -45.47
N PHE A 307 2.26 38.27 -45.22
CA PHE A 307 2.05 37.76 -43.87
C PHE A 307 3.35 37.25 -43.23
N ILE A 308 4.18 36.53 -44.00
CA ILE A 308 5.50 36.05 -43.54
C ILE A 308 6.43 37.20 -43.15
N ARG A 309 6.31 38.34 -43.85
CA ARG A 309 7.10 39.54 -43.55
C ARG A 309 6.64 40.28 -42.31
N THR A 310 5.43 40.00 -41.81
CA THR A 310 4.88 40.64 -40.61
C THR A 310 5.67 40.21 -39.37
N ASP A 311 6.00 41.17 -38.50
CA ASP A 311 6.84 40.90 -37.31
C ASP A 311 6.19 39.92 -36.33
N VAL A 312 4.86 39.90 -36.26
CA VAL A 312 4.09 38.92 -35.48
C VAL A 312 4.37 37.49 -35.94
N PHE A 313 4.42 37.25 -37.26
CA PHE A 313 4.72 35.93 -37.80
C PHE A 313 6.17 35.51 -37.53
N LYS A 314 7.13 36.43 -37.71
CA LYS A 314 8.54 36.17 -37.41
C LYS A 314 8.76 35.84 -35.93
N GLN A 315 8.11 36.58 -35.03
CA GLN A 315 8.17 36.34 -33.60
C GLN A 315 7.56 34.97 -33.25
N PHE A 316 6.40 34.64 -33.83
CA PHE A 316 5.77 33.34 -33.64
C PHE A 316 6.65 32.19 -34.16
N LYS A 317 7.27 32.35 -35.34
CA LYS A 317 8.20 31.37 -35.91
C LYS A 317 9.42 31.15 -35.01
N ALA A 318 10.05 32.23 -34.54
CA ALA A 318 11.19 32.15 -33.62
C ALA A 318 10.82 31.42 -32.32
N GLN A 319 9.67 31.75 -31.73
CA GLN A 319 9.15 31.04 -30.56
C GLN A 319 8.92 29.55 -30.84
N ASN A 320 8.38 29.21 -32.00
CA ASN A 320 8.14 27.82 -32.38
C ASN A 320 9.45 27.04 -32.59
N GLU A 321 10.46 27.66 -33.21
CA GLU A 321 11.79 27.07 -33.35
C GLU A 321 12.48 26.83 -32.00
N ASP A 322 12.35 27.78 -31.06
CA ASP A 322 12.88 27.63 -29.71
C ASP A 322 12.14 26.53 -28.91
N LEU A 323 10.82 26.42 -29.08
CA LEU A 323 10.05 25.32 -28.51
C LEU A 323 10.49 23.96 -29.06
N ILE A 324 10.70 23.85 -30.38
CA ILE A 324 11.21 22.63 -31.01
C ILE A 324 12.58 22.25 -30.45
N LYS A 325 13.51 23.21 -30.35
CA LYS A 325 14.85 22.97 -29.75
C LYS A 325 14.73 22.49 -28.31
N ARG A 326 13.85 23.11 -27.51
CA ARG A 326 13.64 22.72 -26.12
C ARG A 326 13.03 21.33 -25.99
N ILE A 327 12.08 20.97 -26.87
CA ILE A 327 11.48 19.63 -26.91
C ILE A 327 12.57 18.60 -27.25
N ASN A 328 13.36 18.82 -28.30
CA ASN A 328 14.44 17.89 -28.69
C ASN A 328 15.46 17.70 -27.56
N ASN A 329 15.86 18.78 -26.88
CA ASN A 329 16.75 18.69 -25.72
C ASN A 329 16.12 17.90 -24.57
N LEU A 330 14.83 18.14 -24.27
CA LEU A 330 14.10 17.39 -23.24
C LEU A 330 13.98 15.91 -23.61
N GLU A 331 13.71 15.57 -24.86
CA GLU A 331 13.66 14.19 -25.34
C GLU A 331 15.01 13.49 -25.21
N ALA A 332 16.11 14.16 -25.58
CA ALA A 332 17.46 13.64 -25.43
C ALA A 332 17.81 13.39 -23.96
N THR A 333 17.56 14.37 -23.07
CA THR A 333 17.78 14.19 -21.62
C THR A 333 16.90 13.10 -21.03
N ASN A 334 15.64 12.98 -21.48
CA ASN A 334 14.73 11.94 -20.99
C ASN A 334 15.22 10.54 -21.40
N LYS A 335 15.73 10.39 -22.63
CA LYS A 335 16.36 9.15 -23.09
C LYS A 335 17.58 8.79 -22.24
N GLN A 336 18.48 9.75 -22.00
CA GLN A 336 19.66 9.52 -21.15
C GLN A 336 19.28 9.09 -19.73
N LEU A 337 18.32 9.78 -19.11
CA LEU A 337 17.86 9.45 -17.76
C LEU A 337 17.21 8.05 -17.68
N ARG A 338 16.53 7.60 -18.75
CA ARG A 338 16.00 6.23 -18.81
C ARG A 338 17.11 5.19 -18.90
N GLU A 339 18.11 5.41 -19.75
CA GLU A 339 19.26 4.50 -19.89
C GLU A 339 20.06 4.41 -18.58
N GLU A 340 20.26 5.54 -17.89
CA GLU A 340 20.92 5.57 -16.58
C GLU A 340 20.09 4.85 -15.51
N ALA A 341 18.76 5.01 -15.50
CA ALA A 341 17.88 4.30 -14.58
C ALA A 341 17.89 2.79 -14.81
N GLU A 342 17.86 2.33 -16.06
CA GLU A 342 17.97 0.92 -16.43
C GLU A 342 19.33 0.34 -16.00
N LYS A 343 20.42 1.08 -16.22
CA LYS A 343 21.76 0.68 -15.80
C LYS A 343 21.86 0.54 -14.27
N LEU A 344 21.41 1.54 -13.52
CA LEU A 344 21.42 1.50 -12.05
C LEU A 344 20.54 0.36 -11.50
N GLN A 345 19.41 0.07 -12.16
CA GLN A 345 18.56 -1.06 -11.79
C GLN A 345 19.25 -2.41 -12.05
N ALA A 346 19.96 -2.56 -13.17
CA ALA A 346 20.74 -3.75 -13.48
C ALA A 346 21.90 -3.94 -12.49
N GLU A 347 22.65 -2.88 -12.19
CA GLU A 347 23.75 -2.90 -11.20
C GLU A 347 23.23 -3.26 -9.80
N ARG A 348 22.12 -2.66 -9.35
CA ARG A 348 21.49 -3.00 -8.06
C ARG A 348 21.07 -4.47 -8.01
N THR A 349 20.52 -4.99 -9.10
CA THR A 349 20.08 -6.39 -9.18
C THR A 349 21.29 -7.33 -9.11
N SER A 350 22.35 -7.03 -9.86
CA SER A 350 23.59 -7.80 -9.84
C SER A 350 24.26 -7.78 -8.46
N TYR A 351 24.35 -6.61 -7.82
CA TYR A 351 24.93 -6.49 -6.48
C TYR A 351 24.10 -7.25 -5.44
N LYS A 352 22.78 -7.19 -5.53
CA LYS A 352 21.88 -7.97 -4.65
C LYS A 352 22.11 -9.47 -4.82
N THR A 353 22.18 -9.96 -6.06
CA THR A 353 22.45 -11.38 -6.32
C THR A 353 23.81 -11.81 -5.79
N GLN A 354 24.85 -10.98 -5.95
CA GLN A 354 26.17 -11.27 -5.40
C GLN A 354 26.15 -11.32 -3.88
N LEU A 355 25.52 -10.34 -3.22
CA LEU A 355 25.42 -10.30 -1.77
C LEU A 355 24.65 -11.51 -1.21
N GLU A 356 23.57 -11.92 -1.89
CA GLU A 356 22.83 -13.13 -1.53
C GLU A 356 23.68 -14.40 -1.72
N ALA A 357 24.45 -14.49 -2.80
CA ALA A 357 25.38 -15.59 -3.04
C ALA A 357 26.46 -15.67 -1.96
N ASP A 358 27.14 -14.56 -1.67
CA ASP A 358 28.20 -14.48 -0.65
C ASP A 358 27.65 -14.83 0.75
N ALA A 359 26.47 -14.30 1.11
CA ALA A 359 25.81 -14.64 2.37
C ALA A 359 25.43 -16.12 2.45
N SER A 360 24.95 -16.70 1.35
CA SER A 360 24.62 -18.13 1.28
C SER A 360 25.86 -19.02 1.41
N GLN A 361 26.98 -18.61 0.82
CA GLN A 361 28.25 -19.33 0.92
C GLN A 361 28.78 -19.32 2.35
N VAL A 362 28.83 -18.15 3.01
CA VAL A 362 29.27 -18.03 4.41
C VAL A 362 28.39 -18.87 5.34
N THR A 363 27.08 -18.91 5.07
CA THR A 363 26.15 -19.74 5.84
C THR A 363 26.47 -21.23 5.68
N GLN A 364 26.72 -21.69 4.46
CA GLN A 364 27.08 -23.09 4.18
C GLN A 364 28.42 -23.48 4.81
N GLU A 365 29.41 -22.59 4.78
CA GLU A 365 30.72 -22.80 5.41
C GLU A 365 30.57 -22.92 6.94
N LEU A 366 29.81 -22.03 7.58
CA LEU A 366 29.54 -22.10 9.02
C LEU A 366 28.75 -23.34 9.41
N GLU A 367 27.77 -23.75 8.61
CA GLU A 367 27.02 -25.00 8.84
C GLU A 367 27.93 -26.24 8.74
N ALA A 368 28.83 -26.28 7.76
CA ALA A 368 29.79 -27.37 7.62
C ALA A 368 30.77 -27.43 8.81
N ASP A 369 31.23 -26.29 9.30
CA ASP A 369 32.08 -26.19 10.48
C ASP A 369 31.36 -26.67 11.74
N VAL A 370 30.09 -26.27 11.94
CA VAL A 370 29.27 -26.74 13.07
C VAL A 370 29.11 -28.26 13.03
N ILE A 371 28.78 -28.83 11.87
CA ILE A 371 28.65 -30.29 11.70
C ILE A 371 29.96 -31.00 12.06
N THR A 372 31.10 -30.45 11.62
CA THR A 372 32.42 -31.02 11.91
C THR A 372 32.72 -30.99 13.41
N ARG A 373 32.43 -29.86 14.08
CA ARG A 373 32.61 -29.70 15.53
C ARG A 373 31.69 -30.63 16.33
N ASP A 374 30.45 -30.82 15.89
CA ASP A 374 29.52 -31.76 16.54
C ASP A 374 30.01 -33.22 16.43
N GLN A 375 30.57 -33.60 15.28
CA GLN A 375 31.19 -34.92 15.09
C GLN A 375 32.41 -35.10 16.00
N ASP A 376 33.29 -34.10 16.09
CA ASP A 376 34.46 -34.14 16.98
C ASP A 376 34.03 -34.27 18.45
N LEU A 377 33.01 -33.52 18.86
CA LEU A 377 32.48 -33.54 20.22
C LEU A 377 31.83 -34.90 20.55
N ALA A 378 31.12 -35.52 19.59
CA ALA A 378 30.59 -36.87 19.75
C ALA A 378 31.72 -37.90 19.94
N ARG A 379 32.81 -37.80 19.17
CA ARG A 379 33.99 -38.67 19.31
C ARG A 379 34.65 -38.49 20.69
N VAL A 380 34.85 -37.26 21.14
CA VAL A 380 35.45 -36.97 22.46
C VAL A 380 34.57 -37.51 23.59
N ARG A 381 33.24 -37.38 23.49
CA ARG A 381 32.32 -37.97 24.48
C ARG A 381 32.44 -39.49 24.53
N SER A 382 32.45 -40.15 23.37
CA SER A 382 32.60 -41.62 23.30
C SER A 382 33.91 -42.08 23.95
N ALA A 383 35.04 -41.45 23.60
CA ALA A 383 36.35 -41.80 24.15
C ALA A 383 36.42 -41.54 25.67
N ARG A 384 35.82 -40.43 26.14
CA ARG A 384 35.74 -40.13 27.58
C ARG A 384 34.94 -41.19 28.32
N ASP A 385 33.79 -41.58 27.79
CA ASP A 385 32.89 -42.54 28.44
C ASP A 385 33.53 -43.94 28.46
N GLU A 386 34.26 -44.32 27.40
CA GLU A 386 35.07 -45.55 27.35
C GLU A 386 36.18 -45.55 28.41
N ILE A 387 36.99 -44.48 28.50
CA ILE A 387 38.05 -44.36 29.51
C ILE A 387 37.47 -44.40 30.93
N LEU A 388 36.31 -43.77 31.16
CA LEU A 388 35.62 -43.79 32.45
C LEU A 388 35.19 -45.22 32.84
N ALA A 389 34.65 -45.98 31.87
CA ALA A 389 34.27 -47.37 32.08
C ALA A 389 35.50 -48.24 32.41
N GLU A 390 36.57 -48.12 31.63
CA GLU A 390 37.82 -48.86 31.88
C GLU A 390 38.42 -48.55 33.26
N ASN A 391 38.44 -47.28 33.66
CA ASN A 391 38.96 -46.87 34.97
C ASN A 391 38.13 -47.43 36.12
N THR A 392 36.80 -47.42 35.97
CA THR A 392 35.88 -48.00 36.97
C THR A 392 36.09 -49.52 37.09
N GLN A 393 36.24 -50.22 35.96
CA GLN A 393 36.51 -51.65 35.95
C GLN A 393 37.88 -51.99 36.58
N ARG A 394 38.94 -51.23 36.25
CA ARG A 394 40.27 -51.42 36.84
C ARG A 394 40.25 -51.20 38.35
N LYS A 395 39.59 -50.14 38.83
CA LYS A 395 39.45 -49.88 40.27
C LYS A 395 38.72 -51.02 40.99
N ALA A 396 37.62 -51.50 40.43
CA ALA A 396 36.88 -52.64 41.00
C ALA A 396 37.75 -53.91 41.06
N SER A 397 38.51 -54.20 39.99
CA SER A 397 39.42 -55.35 39.95
C SER A 397 40.53 -55.23 41.00
N MET A 398 41.17 -54.06 41.14
CA MET A 398 42.23 -53.86 42.13
C MET A 398 41.72 -53.98 43.57
N GLU A 399 40.52 -53.47 43.87
CA GLU A 399 39.94 -53.60 45.21
C GLU A 399 39.62 -55.07 45.54
N GLN A 400 39.12 -55.82 44.57
CA GLN A 400 38.88 -57.26 44.71
C GLN A 400 40.18 -58.05 44.95
N GLU A 401 41.25 -57.73 44.22
CA GLU A 401 42.56 -58.36 44.40
C GLU A 401 43.18 -58.01 45.77
N LYS A 402 43.05 -56.77 46.21
CA LYS A 402 43.52 -56.35 47.54
C LYS A 402 42.76 -57.07 48.65
N ALA A 403 41.45 -57.21 48.51
CA ALA A 403 40.64 -57.99 49.45
C ALA A 403 41.10 -59.46 49.47
N SER A 404 41.24 -60.11 48.30
CA SER A 404 41.65 -61.52 48.22
C SER A 404 43.04 -61.77 48.82
N LEU A 405 44.00 -60.87 48.59
CA LEU A 405 45.32 -60.89 49.22
C LEU A 405 45.23 -60.79 50.76
N GLY A 406 44.31 -59.97 51.27
CA GLY A 406 44.02 -59.89 52.70
C GLY A 406 43.57 -61.24 53.27
N HIS A 407 42.61 -61.89 52.64
CA HIS A 407 42.11 -63.21 53.07
C HIS A 407 43.20 -64.30 53.03
N VAL A 408 44.07 -64.28 52.01
CA VAL A 408 45.19 -65.23 51.90
C VAL A 408 46.20 -65.03 53.05
N LYS A 409 46.54 -63.79 53.38
CA LYS A 409 47.45 -63.49 54.51
C LYS A 409 46.88 -63.97 55.84
N GLU A 410 45.58 -63.74 56.09
CA GLU A 410 44.91 -64.23 57.30
C GLU A 410 44.94 -65.78 57.38
N LEU A 411 44.72 -66.47 56.25
CA LEU A 411 44.77 -67.93 56.19
C LEU A 411 46.18 -68.48 56.42
N ILE A 412 47.21 -67.84 55.85
CA ILE A 412 48.61 -68.24 56.06
C ILE A 412 48.97 -68.10 57.54
N SER A 413 48.66 -66.96 58.17
CA SER A 413 48.92 -66.78 59.61
C SER A 413 48.22 -67.83 60.48
N ALA A 414 46.98 -68.21 60.15
CA ALA A 414 46.27 -69.25 60.88
C ALA A 414 46.88 -70.65 60.68
N LYS A 415 47.43 -70.93 59.49
CA LYS A 415 48.16 -72.18 59.22
C LYS A 415 49.49 -72.22 59.96
N ASP A 416 50.25 -71.14 59.97
CA ASP A 416 51.54 -71.05 60.67
C ASP A 416 51.37 -71.29 62.17
N ASP A 417 50.36 -70.68 62.81
CA ASP A 417 50.05 -70.93 64.22
C ASP A 417 49.70 -72.41 64.50
N ARG A 418 49.01 -73.06 63.56
CA ARG A 418 48.66 -74.48 63.68
C ARG A 418 49.88 -75.39 63.48
N ILE A 419 50.75 -75.06 62.52
CA ILE A 419 52.00 -75.78 62.28
C ILE A 419 52.88 -75.69 63.52
N ALA A 420 53.07 -74.49 64.09
CA ALA A 420 53.83 -74.30 65.32
C ALA A 420 53.27 -75.12 66.50
N ALA A 421 51.93 -75.20 66.62
CA ALA A 421 51.30 -76.04 67.64
C ALA A 421 51.53 -77.55 67.40
N LEU A 422 51.52 -78.00 66.14
CA LEU A 422 51.79 -79.40 65.78
C LEU A 422 53.27 -79.77 65.94
N GLU A 423 54.20 -78.88 65.58
CA GLU A 423 55.63 -79.04 65.76
C GLU A 423 55.99 -79.16 67.24
N SER A 424 55.40 -78.32 68.11
CA SER A 424 55.55 -78.45 69.57
C SER A 424 55.09 -79.82 70.05
N ARG A 425 53.92 -80.28 69.58
CA ARG A 425 53.38 -81.60 69.93
C ARG A 425 54.25 -82.75 69.44
N LEU A 426 54.83 -82.64 68.25
CA LEU A 426 55.77 -83.62 67.70
C LEU A 426 57.06 -83.64 68.52
N SER A 427 57.61 -82.49 68.91
CA SER A 427 58.81 -82.41 69.74
C SER A 427 58.63 -83.05 71.13
N ARG A 428 57.41 -83.09 71.67
CA ARG A 428 57.06 -83.85 72.88
C ARG A 428 56.95 -85.36 72.62
N LEU A 429 56.45 -85.75 71.45
CA LEU A 429 56.22 -87.14 71.06
C LEU A 429 57.47 -87.81 70.49
N GLU A 430 58.49 -87.04 70.09
CA GLU A 430 59.79 -87.55 69.69
C GLU A 430 60.43 -88.31 70.87
N PRO A 431 60.62 -89.63 70.74
CA PRO A 431 61.36 -90.39 71.73
C PRO A 431 62.81 -89.88 71.72
N THR A 432 63.37 -89.57 72.89
CA THR A 432 64.82 -89.51 73.03
C THR A 432 65.35 -90.87 72.57
N GLU A 433 66.27 -90.92 71.60
CA GLU A 433 66.64 -92.10 70.79
C GLU A 433 67.09 -93.37 71.55
N ASP A 434 67.07 -93.39 72.89
CA ASP A 434 67.51 -94.51 73.74
C ASP A 434 66.46 -94.98 74.77
N GLN A 435 65.14 -94.86 74.51
CA GLN A 435 64.11 -95.42 75.41
C GLN A 435 63.15 -96.36 74.69
N GLU A 436 63.33 -97.66 74.89
CA GLU A 436 62.32 -98.68 74.57
C GLU A 436 61.03 -98.38 75.35
N MET A 437 59.90 -98.35 74.63
CA MET A 437 58.58 -98.21 75.25
C MET A 437 58.20 -99.51 75.96
N VAL A 438 58.55 -99.59 77.25
CA VAL A 438 58.11 -100.69 78.12
C VAL A 438 56.61 -100.53 78.41
N ASN A 439 55.85 -101.62 78.23
CA ASN A 439 54.42 -101.69 78.48
C ASN A 439 54.09 -101.41 79.96
N ALA A 440 52.88 -100.89 80.20
CA ALA A 440 52.42 -100.38 81.51
C ALA A 440 52.25 -101.43 82.62
N ASP A 441 52.49 -102.72 82.36
CA ASP A 441 52.27 -103.81 83.32
C ASP A 441 53.52 -104.26 84.10
N ASP A 442 54.73 -103.77 83.78
CA ASP A 442 55.95 -104.05 84.55
C ASP A 442 56.30 -102.92 85.52
N LEU A 443 55.40 -102.63 86.47
CA LEU A 443 55.63 -101.64 87.53
C LEU A 443 56.38 -102.21 88.74
N THR A 444 56.53 -103.54 88.84
CA THR A 444 57.09 -104.22 90.03
C THR A 444 58.59 -104.50 89.97
N GLU A 445 59.26 -104.31 88.82
CA GLU A 445 60.70 -104.54 88.64
C GLU A 445 61.45 -103.28 88.16
N LEU A 446 60.96 -102.09 88.49
CA LEU A 446 61.63 -100.84 88.12
C LEU A 446 62.62 -100.38 89.21
N SER A 447 63.85 -100.03 88.84
CA SER A 447 64.83 -99.46 89.77
C SER A 447 64.46 -98.03 90.19
N GLU A 448 64.94 -97.58 91.37
CA GLU A 448 64.61 -96.25 91.90
C GLU A 448 65.06 -95.11 90.97
N ASP A 449 66.15 -95.32 90.22
CA ASP A 449 66.67 -94.38 89.22
C ASP A 449 65.79 -94.29 87.97
N GLU A 450 65.27 -95.43 87.48
CA GLU A 450 64.32 -95.46 86.35
C GLU A 450 62.99 -94.78 86.72
N LEU A 451 62.55 -94.91 87.98
CA LEU A 451 61.34 -94.25 88.46
C LEU A 451 61.53 -92.73 88.56
N ARG A 452 62.70 -92.26 89.02
CA ARG A 452 63.06 -90.82 89.04
C ARG A 452 63.18 -90.25 87.63
N GLN A 453 63.73 -91.02 86.68
CA GLN A 453 63.83 -90.61 85.28
C GLN A 453 62.45 -90.53 84.61
N LYS A 454 61.55 -91.49 84.88
CA LYS A 454 60.15 -91.43 84.46
C LYS A 454 59.41 -90.24 85.08
N TYR A 455 59.63 -89.93 86.36
CA TYR A 455 59.03 -88.76 87.00
C TYR A 455 59.53 -87.44 86.40
N LYS A 456 60.83 -87.33 86.11
CA LYS A 456 61.41 -86.14 85.46
C LYS A 456 60.88 -85.97 84.04
N LYS A 457 60.75 -87.07 83.28
CA LYS A 457 60.11 -87.09 81.96
C LYS A 457 58.64 -86.69 82.05
N LEU A 458 57.88 -87.23 83.00
CA LEU A 458 56.47 -86.88 83.23
C LEU A 458 56.30 -85.40 83.62
N GLN A 459 57.23 -84.85 84.42
CA GLN A 459 57.22 -83.43 84.79
C GLN A 459 57.55 -82.53 83.59
N GLN A 460 58.49 -82.94 82.73
CA GLN A 460 58.80 -82.26 81.47
C GLN A 460 57.62 -82.33 80.49
N ASP A 461 56.98 -83.50 80.38
CA ASP A 461 55.78 -83.71 79.56
C ASP A 461 54.61 -82.86 80.06
N PHE A 462 54.41 -82.79 81.38
CA PHE A 462 53.38 -81.96 82.00
C PHE A 462 53.64 -80.46 81.76
N GLN A 463 54.88 -80.01 81.84
CA GLN A 463 55.27 -78.63 81.53
C GLN A 463 55.08 -78.32 80.05
N SER A 464 55.47 -79.23 79.16
CA SER A 464 55.28 -79.11 77.71
C SER A 464 53.80 -79.07 77.33
N ILE A 465 52.98 -79.96 77.90
CA ILE A 465 51.51 -79.96 77.72
C ILE A 465 50.91 -78.61 78.16
N ASN A 466 51.34 -78.07 79.29
CA ASN A 466 50.85 -76.77 79.77
C ASN A 466 51.30 -75.60 78.88
N GLN A 467 52.38 -75.73 78.12
CA GLN A 467 52.81 -74.74 77.12
C GLN A 467 52.13 -74.94 75.75
N GLU A 468 51.78 -76.18 75.40
CA GLU A 468 51.05 -76.53 74.18
C GLU A 468 49.55 -76.18 74.24
N LEU A 469 48.93 -76.29 75.42
CA LEU A 469 47.51 -76.05 75.58
C LEU A 469 47.10 -74.62 75.14
N PRO A 470 47.82 -73.55 75.50
CA PRO A 470 47.54 -72.20 75.02
C PRO A 470 47.75 -72.01 73.50
N SER A 471 48.74 -72.69 72.90
CA SER A 471 48.99 -72.56 71.45
C SER A 471 47.90 -73.26 70.63
N ILE A 472 47.45 -74.43 71.08
CA ILE A 472 46.31 -75.16 70.51
C ILE A 472 45.02 -74.37 70.72
N GLU A 473 44.79 -73.81 71.91
CA GLU A 473 43.62 -72.98 72.20
C GLU A 473 43.60 -71.73 71.29
N LYS A 474 44.75 -71.08 71.10
CA LYS A 474 44.90 -69.93 70.19
C LYS A 474 44.63 -70.30 68.74
N ALA A 475 45.19 -71.42 68.25
CA ALA A 475 44.95 -71.90 66.88
C ALA A 475 43.48 -72.31 66.67
N TYR A 476 42.87 -72.99 67.65
CA TYR A 476 41.46 -73.37 67.62
C TYR A 476 40.54 -72.14 67.64
N LYS A 477 40.84 -71.16 68.48
CA LYS A 477 40.09 -69.89 68.56
C LYS A 477 40.19 -69.11 67.25
N LYS A 478 41.39 -68.96 66.68
CA LYS A 478 41.57 -68.34 65.36
C LYS A 478 40.82 -69.07 64.24
N MET A 479 40.84 -70.41 64.24
CA MET A 479 40.11 -71.20 63.25
C MET A 479 38.60 -71.06 63.41
N LYS A 480 38.10 -71.06 64.66
CA LYS A 480 36.69 -70.84 64.98
C LYS A 480 36.24 -69.44 64.58
N ASP A 481 37.03 -68.42 64.90
CA ASP A 481 36.77 -67.03 64.54
C ASP A 481 36.78 -66.86 63.01
N GLN A 482 37.69 -67.53 62.30
CA GLN A 482 37.73 -67.52 60.83
C GLN A 482 36.53 -68.27 60.21
N ALA A 483 36.08 -69.37 60.82
CA ALA A 483 34.87 -70.07 60.40
C ALA A 483 33.61 -69.21 60.64
N GLN A 484 33.51 -68.55 61.79
CA GLN A 484 32.43 -67.61 62.09
C GLN A 484 32.45 -66.40 61.15
N LYS A 485 33.63 -65.84 60.87
CA LYS A 485 33.81 -64.76 59.88
C LYS A 485 33.33 -65.20 58.50
N LYS A 486 33.67 -66.40 58.04
CA LYS A 486 33.14 -66.95 56.78
C LYS A 486 31.62 -67.06 56.77
N VAL A 487 31.00 -67.53 57.86
CA VAL A 487 29.54 -67.61 57.95
C VAL A 487 28.92 -66.21 57.87
N LEU A 488 29.48 -65.23 58.57
CA LEU A 488 29.04 -63.83 58.50
C LEU A 488 29.23 -63.24 57.10
N ASP A 489 30.35 -63.53 56.44
CA ASP A 489 30.63 -63.11 55.06
C ASP A 489 29.62 -63.75 54.09
N PHE A 490 29.24 -65.01 54.29
CA PHE A 490 28.18 -65.67 53.50
C PHE A 490 26.81 -65.02 53.72
N VAL A 491 26.45 -64.69 54.96
CA VAL A 491 25.21 -63.96 55.27
C VAL A 491 25.23 -62.58 54.59
N ALA A 492 26.34 -61.85 54.67
CA ALA A 492 26.49 -60.56 53.99
C ALA A 492 26.42 -60.69 52.45
N MET A 493 26.96 -61.78 51.89
CA MET A 493 26.85 -62.08 50.47
C MET A 493 25.41 -62.44 50.06
N GLU A 494 24.68 -63.19 50.90
CA GLU A 494 23.25 -63.49 50.68
C GLU A 494 22.40 -62.22 50.74
N GLU A 495 22.64 -61.33 51.70
CA GLU A 495 22.00 -60.02 51.76
C GLU A 495 22.32 -59.18 50.51
N LYS A 496 23.57 -59.19 50.06
CA LYS A 496 23.99 -58.50 48.83
C LYS A 496 23.31 -59.10 47.60
N VAL A 497 23.17 -60.42 47.51
CA VAL A 497 22.43 -61.09 46.42
C VAL A 497 20.96 -60.70 46.46
N SER A 498 20.34 -60.66 47.65
CA SER A 498 18.96 -60.20 47.83
C SER A 498 18.78 -58.75 47.36
N LEU A 499 19.69 -57.85 47.75
CA LEU A 499 19.71 -56.46 47.28
C LEU A 499 19.89 -56.38 45.76
N LEU A 500 20.82 -57.14 45.18
CA LEU A 500 21.05 -57.19 43.73
C LEU A 500 19.83 -57.72 42.98
N ILE A 501 19.07 -58.68 43.53
CA ILE A 501 17.82 -59.15 42.95
C ILE A 501 16.76 -58.03 42.97
N ALA A 502 16.64 -57.30 44.08
CA ALA A 502 15.73 -56.17 44.18
C ALA A 502 16.12 -55.02 43.23
N GLU A 503 17.41 -54.71 43.12
CA GLU A 503 17.96 -53.73 42.18
C GLU A 503 17.75 -54.16 40.73
N LYS A 504 18.00 -55.44 40.40
CA LYS A 504 17.70 -55.99 39.08
C LYS A 504 16.21 -55.85 38.75
N SER A 505 15.31 -56.20 39.66
CA SER A 505 13.87 -56.05 39.46
C SER A 505 13.48 -54.59 39.20
N LYS A 506 14.05 -53.64 39.96
CA LYS A 506 13.88 -52.20 39.70
C LYS A 506 14.48 -51.77 38.36
N ALA A 507 15.64 -52.29 37.98
CA ALA A 507 16.28 -52.02 36.70
C ALA A 507 15.45 -52.55 35.53
N ASP A 508 14.90 -53.76 35.64
CA ASP A 508 14.02 -54.37 34.66
C ASP A 508 12.73 -53.55 34.52
N GLN A 509 12.10 -53.13 35.63
CA GLN A 509 10.94 -52.23 35.59
C GLN A 509 11.26 -50.91 34.87
N LYS A 510 12.40 -50.28 35.19
CA LYS A 510 12.85 -49.06 34.51
C LYS A 510 13.13 -49.31 33.02
N TYR A 511 13.74 -50.45 32.68
CA TYR A 511 14.01 -50.83 31.31
C TYR A 511 12.72 -51.00 30.51
N PHE A 512 11.73 -51.71 31.04
CA PHE A 512 10.43 -51.88 30.35
C PHE A 512 9.65 -50.58 30.25
N ALA A 513 9.69 -49.71 31.27
CA ALA A 513 9.11 -48.37 31.19
C ALA A 513 9.79 -47.53 30.10
N ALA A 514 11.13 -47.48 30.09
CA ALA A 514 11.89 -46.76 29.07
C ALA A 514 11.67 -47.34 27.66
N ARG A 515 11.53 -48.67 27.52
CA ARG A 515 11.22 -49.34 26.26
C ARG A 515 9.84 -48.94 25.75
N LYS A 516 8.84 -48.91 26.64
CA LYS A 516 7.48 -48.46 26.32
C LYS A 516 7.47 -46.99 25.89
N ASP A 517 8.18 -46.12 26.61
CA ASP A 517 8.30 -44.71 26.25
C ASP A 517 9.02 -44.54 24.90
N ALA A 518 10.07 -45.31 24.64
CA ALA A 518 10.76 -45.33 23.35
C ALA A 518 9.86 -45.79 22.20
N ASP A 519 9.02 -46.80 22.41
CA ASP A 519 8.03 -47.25 21.41
C ASP A 519 6.96 -46.18 21.15
N THR A 520 6.47 -45.49 22.20
CA THR A 520 5.56 -44.35 22.06
C THR A 520 6.21 -43.22 21.25
N ARG A 521 7.46 -42.85 21.57
CA ARG A 521 8.21 -41.83 20.82
C ARG A 521 8.44 -42.24 19.36
N ASN A 522 8.75 -43.51 19.09
CA ASN A 522 8.90 -44.01 17.72
C ASN A 522 7.59 -43.93 16.92
N ASN A 523 6.45 -44.16 17.57
CA ASN A 523 5.14 -43.99 16.95
C ASN A 523 4.83 -42.52 16.66
N GLU A 524 5.14 -41.61 17.59
CA GLU A 524 5.03 -40.16 17.37
C GLU A 524 5.92 -39.70 16.21
N ILE A 525 7.19 -40.13 16.16
CA ILE A 525 8.11 -39.82 15.06
C ILE A 525 7.54 -40.31 13.72
N ARG A 526 6.97 -41.51 13.66
CA ARG A 526 6.33 -42.03 12.44
C ARG A 526 5.12 -41.18 12.03
N SER A 527 4.27 -40.80 12.99
CA SER A 527 3.12 -39.94 12.73
C SER A 527 3.54 -38.56 12.22
N LEU A 528 4.53 -37.93 12.87
CA LEU A 528 5.09 -36.64 12.45
C LEU A 528 5.74 -36.71 11.07
N ARG A 529 6.48 -37.78 10.75
CA ARG A 529 7.04 -37.99 9.40
C ARG A 529 5.94 -38.11 8.35
N HIS A 530 4.87 -38.87 8.64
CA HIS A 530 3.74 -38.98 7.73
C HIS A 530 3.04 -37.64 7.53
N GLN A 531 2.80 -36.88 8.61
CA GLN A 531 2.23 -35.54 8.55
C GLN A 531 3.12 -34.56 7.77
N ASN A 532 4.44 -34.63 7.94
CA ASN A 532 5.39 -33.79 7.22
C ASN A 532 5.42 -34.13 5.72
N SER A 533 5.39 -35.42 5.37
CA SER A 533 5.27 -35.87 3.97
C SER A 533 3.98 -35.34 3.33
N LYS A 534 2.85 -35.42 4.03
CA LYS A 534 1.56 -34.90 3.54
C LYS A 534 1.57 -33.38 3.41
N SER A 535 2.20 -32.68 4.35
CA SER A 535 2.37 -31.22 4.29
C SER A 535 3.23 -30.82 3.10
N THR A 536 4.29 -31.58 2.82
CA THR A 536 5.17 -31.37 1.66
C THR A 536 4.41 -31.57 0.35
N GLU A 537 3.57 -32.61 0.27
CA GLU A 537 2.71 -32.87 -0.89
C GLU A 537 1.69 -31.73 -1.12
N ILE A 538 1.06 -31.23 -0.06
CA ILE A 538 0.17 -30.06 -0.13
C ILE A 538 0.93 -28.82 -0.61
N ILE A 539 2.15 -28.59 -0.11
CA ILE A 539 2.98 -27.46 -0.55
C ILE A 539 3.31 -27.59 -2.04
N THR A 540 3.64 -28.78 -2.54
CA THR A 540 3.89 -28.99 -3.98
C THR A 540 2.64 -28.72 -4.81
N GLN A 541 1.47 -29.19 -4.37
CA GLN A 541 0.20 -28.92 -5.06
C GLN A 541 -0.13 -27.42 -5.08
N LEU A 542 0.10 -26.70 -3.97
CA LEU A 542 -0.10 -25.25 -3.90
C LEU A 542 0.86 -24.49 -4.84
N LYS A 543 2.13 -24.92 -4.94
CA LYS A 543 3.09 -24.34 -5.89
C LYS A 543 2.67 -24.56 -7.35
N ASP A 544 2.18 -25.75 -7.68
CA ASP A 544 1.69 -26.05 -9.03
C ASP A 544 0.44 -25.20 -9.37
N LEU A 545 -0.48 -25.04 -8.42
CA LEU A 545 -1.65 -24.16 -8.57
C LEU A 545 -1.23 -22.69 -8.71
N GLU A 546 -0.24 -22.23 -7.95
CA GLU A 546 0.31 -20.87 -8.09
C GLU A 546 0.91 -20.66 -9.49
N ALA A 547 1.67 -21.63 -9.99
CA ALA A 547 2.25 -21.58 -11.34
C ALA A 547 1.16 -21.52 -12.43
N GLN A 548 0.09 -22.32 -12.30
CA GLN A 548 -1.06 -22.28 -13.20
C GLN A 548 -1.79 -20.94 -13.16
N ASN A 549 -1.99 -20.37 -11.96
CA ASN A 549 -2.61 -19.05 -11.82
C ASN A 549 -1.76 -17.93 -12.41
N ARG A 550 -0.43 -17.97 -12.24
CA ARG A 550 0.50 -17.01 -12.87
C ARG A 550 0.44 -17.10 -14.40
N LEU A 551 0.37 -18.31 -14.96
CA LEU A 551 0.19 -18.50 -16.41
C LEU A 551 -1.16 -17.95 -16.89
N LEU A 552 -2.25 -18.20 -16.15
CA LEU A 552 -3.57 -17.66 -16.48
C LEU A 552 -3.58 -16.12 -16.45
N LEU A 553 -2.99 -15.52 -15.42
CA LEU A 553 -2.85 -14.06 -15.31
C LEU A 553 -2.07 -13.48 -16.49
N GLY A 554 -0.91 -14.06 -16.83
CA GLY A 554 -0.13 -13.62 -18.00
C GLY A 554 -0.92 -13.73 -19.32
N ASN A 555 -1.73 -14.78 -19.49
CA ASN A 555 -2.60 -14.93 -20.66
C ASN A 555 -3.73 -13.88 -20.68
N LEU A 556 -4.33 -13.56 -19.54
CA LEU A 556 -5.36 -12.53 -19.43
C LEU A 556 -4.79 -11.13 -19.66
N GLU A 557 -3.60 -10.84 -19.12
CA GLU A 557 -2.89 -9.58 -19.36
C GLU A 557 -2.59 -9.39 -20.85
N LYS A 558 -2.13 -10.44 -21.53
CA LYS A 558 -1.92 -10.42 -22.98
C LYS A 558 -3.23 -10.14 -23.74
N GLN A 559 -4.32 -10.84 -23.40
CA GLN A 559 -5.63 -10.60 -24.02
C GLN A 559 -6.13 -9.17 -23.81
N VAL A 560 -5.94 -8.60 -22.61
CA VAL A 560 -6.30 -7.21 -22.32
C VAL A 560 -5.45 -6.23 -23.14
N ALA A 561 -4.16 -6.50 -23.31
CA ALA A 561 -3.29 -5.69 -24.16
C ALA A 561 -3.74 -5.73 -25.63
N ASP A 562 -4.01 -6.93 -26.16
CA ASP A 562 -4.49 -7.13 -27.54
C ASP A 562 -5.84 -6.43 -27.77
N LEU A 563 -6.78 -6.53 -26.81
CA LEU A 563 -8.07 -5.83 -26.86
C LEU A 563 -7.92 -4.31 -26.81
N LYS A 564 -7.02 -3.78 -25.98
CA LYS A 564 -6.73 -2.34 -25.93
C LYS A 564 -6.16 -1.84 -27.25
N GLN A 565 -5.24 -2.59 -27.86
CA GLN A 565 -4.68 -2.25 -29.17
C GLN A 565 -5.76 -2.27 -30.26
N SER A 566 -6.59 -3.32 -30.30
CA SER A 566 -7.70 -3.42 -31.25
C SER A 566 -8.71 -2.27 -31.09
N ASN A 567 -9.07 -1.91 -29.85
CA ASN A 567 -9.98 -0.80 -29.58
C ASN A 567 -9.37 0.57 -29.96
N ALA A 568 -8.06 0.75 -29.77
CA ALA A 568 -7.36 1.94 -30.22
C ALA A 568 -7.38 2.07 -31.77
N LEU A 569 -7.21 0.96 -32.49
CA LEU A 569 -7.33 0.93 -33.95
C LEU A 569 -8.75 1.27 -34.41
N LEU A 570 -9.77 0.65 -33.81
CA LEU A 570 -11.18 0.95 -34.13
C LEU A 570 -11.54 2.41 -33.83
N THR A 571 -11.02 2.97 -32.74
CA THR A 571 -11.22 4.38 -32.40
C THR A 571 -10.59 5.30 -33.43
N ALA A 572 -9.39 4.97 -33.92
CA ALA A 572 -8.72 5.74 -34.97
C ALA A 572 -9.47 5.65 -36.31
N GLU A 573 -9.97 4.47 -36.66
CA GLU A 573 -10.79 4.27 -37.86
C GLU A 573 -12.11 5.03 -37.78
N ASN A 574 -12.81 4.99 -36.64
CA ASN A 574 -14.03 5.79 -36.42
C ASN A 574 -13.78 7.28 -36.59
N LYS A 575 -12.69 7.82 -36.01
CA LYS A 575 -12.33 9.24 -36.19
C LYS A 575 -12.04 9.58 -37.65
N LYS A 576 -11.38 8.67 -38.37
CA LYS A 576 -11.11 8.83 -39.80
C LYS A 576 -12.42 8.86 -40.59
N MET A 577 -13.34 7.93 -40.31
CA MET A 577 -14.66 7.86 -40.94
C MET A 577 -15.53 9.08 -40.63
N GLU A 578 -15.46 9.60 -39.40
CA GLU A 578 -16.16 10.83 -39.01
C GLU A 578 -15.61 12.04 -39.79
N SER A 579 -14.28 12.14 -39.93
CA SER A 579 -13.64 13.21 -40.71
C SER A 579 -14.03 13.14 -42.20
N THR A 580 -13.99 11.95 -42.81
CA THR A 580 -14.36 11.79 -44.23
C THR A 580 -15.85 12.06 -44.45
N SER A 581 -16.71 11.67 -43.50
CA SER A 581 -18.14 11.99 -43.53
C SER A 581 -18.37 13.50 -43.46
N LEU A 582 -17.71 14.21 -42.53
CA LEU A 582 -17.81 15.67 -42.41
C LEU A 582 -17.32 16.38 -43.68
N GLU A 583 -16.24 15.92 -44.30
CA GLU A 583 -15.76 16.45 -45.57
C GLU A 583 -16.76 16.21 -46.72
N ALA A 584 -17.37 15.03 -46.78
CA ALA A 584 -18.40 14.71 -47.76
C ALA A 584 -19.64 15.60 -47.60
N VAL A 585 -20.09 15.82 -46.36
CA VAL A 585 -21.21 16.73 -46.04
C VAL A 585 -20.88 18.16 -46.47
N ARG A 586 -19.70 18.70 -46.08
CA ARG A 586 -19.26 20.04 -46.51
C ARG A 586 -19.19 20.18 -48.03
N ARG A 587 -18.74 19.14 -48.72
CA ARG A 587 -18.69 19.11 -50.19
C ARG A 587 -20.10 19.11 -50.79
N SER A 588 -21.02 18.34 -50.21
CA SER A 588 -22.43 18.33 -50.62
C SER A 588 -23.07 19.71 -50.43
N ASP A 589 -22.88 20.34 -49.28
CA ASP A 589 -23.40 21.69 -49.01
C ASP A 589 -22.85 22.73 -49.98
N SER A 590 -21.56 22.66 -50.31
CA SER A 590 -20.95 23.53 -51.31
C SER A 590 -21.57 23.33 -52.70
N LEU A 591 -21.79 22.08 -53.11
CA LEU A 591 -22.42 21.78 -54.40
C LEU A 591 -23.89 22.24 -54.41
N ASN A 592 -24.63 22.04 -53.31
CA ASN A 592 -26.01 22.51 -53.17
C ASN A 592 -26.11 24.04 -53.27
N ARG A 593 -25.18 24.78 -52.68
CA ARG A 593 -25.09 26.24 -52.85
C ARG A 593 -24.86 26.63 -54.32
N GLN A 594 -23.92 25.98 -54.99
CA GLN A 594 -23.67 26.23 -56.42
C GLN A 594 -24.90 25.91 -57.28
N ILE A 595 -25.61 24.82 -57.00
CA ILE A 595 -26.86 24.47 -57.68
C ILE A 595 -27.92 25.57 -57.45
N SER A 596 -28.05 26.07 -56.22
CA SER A 596 -29.00 27.14 -55.89
C SER A 596 -28.66 28.44 -56.62
N ASP A 597 -27.38 28.83 -56.63
CA ASP A 597 -26.89 30.01 -57.35
C ASP A 597 -27.14 29.90 -58.86
N LEU A 598 -26.79 28.77 -59.48
CA LEU A 598 -27.07 28.49 -60.89
C LEU A 598 -28.58 28.50 -61.17
N THR A 599 -29.39 27.92 -60.30
CA THR A 599 -30.85 27.93 -60.44
C THR A 599 -31.40 29.36 -60.38
N SER A 600 -30.88 30.19 -59.48
CA SER A 600 -31.27 31.60 -59.37
C SER A 600 -30.86 32.41 -60.62
N LEU A 601 -29.69 32.12 -61.17
CA LEU A 601 -29.18 32.75 -62.38
C LEU A 601 -30.05 32.38 -63.59
N VAL A 602 -30.42 31.10 -63.72
CA VAL A 602 -31.34 30.63 -64.76
C VAL A 602 -32.69 31.34 -64.64
N LYS A 603 -33.29 31.38 -63.44
CA LYS A 603 -34.55 32.11 -63.22
C LYS A 603 -34.46 33.60 -63.57
N SER A 604 -33.36 34.25 -63.20
CA SER A 604 -33.11 35.66 -63.56
C SER A 604 -33.01 35.85 -65.08
N ARG A 605 -32.29 34.96 -65.77
CA ARG A 605 -32.16 34.96 -67.23
C ARG A 605 -33.48 34.70 -67.94
N ASP A 606 -34.29 33.76 -67.45
CA ASP A 606 -35.61 33.46 -67.99
C ASP A 606 -36.55 34.67 -67.84
N ASN A 607 -36.57 35.31 -66.67
CA ASN A 607 -37.35 36.53 -66.44
C ASN A 607 -36.89 37.68 -67.35
N ALA A 608 -35.58 37.88 -67.51
CA ALA A 608 -35.04 38.89 -68.41
C ALA A 608 -35.41 38.61 -69.87
N SER A 609 -35.33 37.35 -70.31
CA SER A 609 -35.74 36.90 -71.64
C SER A 609 -37.23 37.12 -71.89
N ALA A 610 -38.08 36.81 -70.91
CA ALA A 610 -39.51 37.08 -70.96
C ALA A 610 -39.82 38.58 -71.10
N ALA A 611 -39.17 39.43 -70.30
CA ALA A 611 -39.33 40.89 -70.39
C ALA A 611 -38.86 41.45 -71.74
N VAL A 612 -37.77 40.93 -72.31
CA VAL A 612 -37.31 41.31 -73.66
C VAL A 612 -38.32 40.88 -74.72
N ARG A 613 -38.89 39.67 -74.63
CA ARG A 613 -39.94 39.20 -75.54
C ARG A 613 -41.19 40.09 -75.47
N GLU A 614 -41.65 40.42 -74.27
CA GLU A 614 -42.79 41.33 -74.07
C GLU A 614 -42.51 42.73 -74.64
N ARG A 615 -41.30 43.27 -74.43
CA ARG A 615 -40.92 44.54 -75.02
C ARG A 615 -40.89 44.48 -76.56
N SER A 616 -40.39 43.38 -77.14
CA SER A 616 -40.38 43.15 -78.59
C SER A 616 -41.80 43.12 -79.13
N THR A 617 -42.72 42.39 -78.50
CA THR A 617 -44.11 42.29 -78.96
C THR A 617 -44.84 43.63 -78.87
N VAL A 618 -44.59 44.43 -77.83
CA VAL A 618 -45.12 45.80 -77.72
C VAL A 618 -44.56 46.70 -78.82
N GLN A 619 -43.24 46.66 -79.07
CA GLN A 619 -42.60 47.43 -80.12
C GLN A 619 -43.08 47.02 -81.52
N GLU A 620 -43.25 45.72 -81.78
CA GLU A 620 -43.84 45.21 -83.02
C GLU A 620 -45.28 45.73 -83.21
N ALA A 621 -46.09 45.73 -82.14
CA ALA A 621 -47.45 46.28 -82.19
C ALA A 621 -47.47 47.80 -82.43
N GLU A 622 -46.52 48.56 -81.86
CA GLU A 622 -46.35 49.99 -82.13
C GLU A 622 -45.91 50.25 -83.57
N VAL A 623 -45.00 49.43 -84.11
CA VAL A 623 -44.56 49.50 -85.51
C VAL A 623 -45.75 49.28 -86.44
N GLU A 624 -46.61 48.30 -86.19
CA GLU A 624 -47.82 48.08 -86.99
C GLU A 624 -48.80 49.27 -86.89
N LYS A 625 -49.01 49.85 -85.70
CA LYS A 625 -49.83 51.07 -85.55
C LYS A 625 -49.25 52.25 -86.35
N LEU A 626 -47.93 52.43 -86.32
CA LEU A 626 -47.25 53.48 -87.07
C LEU A 626 -47.34 53.23 -88.58
N LYS A 627 -47.20 52.00 -89.05
CA LYS A 627 -47.42 51.64 -90.47
C LYS A 627 -48.82 52.03 -90.93
N VAL A 628 -49.86 51.67 -90.18
CA VAL A 628 -51.25 52.05 -90.50
C VAL A 628 -51.42 53.57 -90.52
N ARG A 629 -50.83 54.29 -89.55
CA ARG A 629 -50.88 55.76 -89.52
C ARG A 629 -50.15 56.38 -90.72
N ILE A 630 -48.99 55.83 -91.11
CA ILE A 630 -48.27 56.26 -92.31
C ILE A 630 -49.12 56.01 -93.56
N GLU A 631 -49.70 54.82 -93.74
CA GLU A 631 -50.59 54.52 -94.86
C GLU A 631 -51.79 55.48 -94.92
N HIS A 632 -52.40 55.81 -93.78
CA HIS A 632 -53.47 56.79 -93.71
C HIS A 632 -53.00 58.18 -94.13
N THR A 633 -51.87 58.67 -93.60
CA THR A 633 -51.31 59.97 -94.01
C THR A 633 -50.88 59.99 -95.48
N GLN A 634 -50.43 58.87 -96.04
CA GLN A 634 -50.13 58.75 -97.46
C GLN A 634 -51.41 58.84 -98.31
N LYS A 635 -52.49 58.16 -97.90
CA LYS A 635 -53.81 58.28 -98.54
C LYS A 635 -54.34 59.71 -98.45
N ASP A 636 -54.19 60.39 -97.30
CA ASP A 636 -54.60 61.79 -97.14
C ASP A 636 -53.77 62.72 -98.02
N ARG A 637 -52.45 62.54 -98.06
CA ARG A 637 -51.57 63.27 -98.99
C ARG A 637 -52.01 63.07 -100.44
N ASP A 638 -52.29 61.83 -100.84
CA ASP A 638 -52.72 61.52 -102.21
C ASP A 638 -54.11 62.10 -102.51
N ASN A 639 -55.04 62.10 -101.53
CA ASN A 639 -56.32 62.79 -101.62
C ASN A 639 -56.16 64.32 -101.76
N TRP A 640 -55.28 64.95 -100.99
CA TRP A 640 -54.99 66.39 -101.10
C TRP A 640 -54.31 66.72 -102.42
N LYS A 641 -53.40 65.87 -102.89
CA LYS A 641 -52.79 65.98 -104.22
C LYS A 641 -53.85 65.88 -105.33
N ASN A 642 -54.79 64.94 -105.22
CA ASN A 642 -55.90 64.82 -106.16
C ASN A 642 -56.88 66.01 -106.09
N LYS A 643 -57.17 66.55 -104.89
CA LYS A 643 -57.96 67.78 -104.74
C LYS A 643 -57.26 69.00 -105.33
N ALA A 644 -55.94 69.12 -105.17
CA ALA A 644 -55.15 70.18 -105.79
C ALA A 644 -55.14 70.06 -107.33
N LEU A 645 -55.06 68.84 -107.86
CA LEU A 645 -55.18 68.56 -109.31
C LEU A 645 -56.61 68.79 -109.85
N SER A 646 -57.64 68.56 -109.03
CA SER A 646 -59.04 68.78 -109.41
C SER A 646 -59.46 70.25 -109.36
N ASN A 647 -58.85 71.07 -108.49
CA ASN A 647 -59.14 72.51 -108.40
C ASN A 647 -58.28 73.38 -109.33
N SER A 648 -57.22 72.86 -109.95
CA SER A 648 -56.44 73.63 -110.93
C SER A 648 -56.97 73.48 -112.37
N SER A 649 -57.85 72.51 -112.64
CA SER A 649 -58.29 72.21 -114.00
C SER A 649 -59.45 73.06 -114.53
N GLU A 650 -60.23 73.75 -113.69
CA GLU A 650 -61.34 74.61 -114.17
C GLU A 650 -60.98 76.11 -114.20
N GLU A 651 -60.00 76.56 -113.42
CA GLU A 651 -59.53 77.96 -113.45
C GLU A 651 -58.28 78.17 -114.34
N GLU A 652 -57.44 77.15 -114.62
CA GLU A 652 -56.28 77.32 -115.54
C GLU A 652 -56.65 77.16 -117.03
N GLU A 653 -57.78 76.54 -117.38
CA GLU A 653 -58.21 76.36 -118.79
C GLU A 653 -58.95 77.59 -119.35
N MET A 654 -59.42 78.50 -118.49
CA MET A 654 -59.98 79.82 -118.91
C MET A 654 -58.92 80.93 -119.07
N LEU A 655 -57.64 80.65 -118.79
CA LEU A 655 -56.54 81.63 -118.82
C LEU A 655 -55.42 81.31 -119.83
N ARG A 656 -55.62 80.33 -120.73
CA ARG A 656 -54.66 79.99 -121.78
C ARG A 656 -55.33 79.78 -123.14
N GLU A 657 -55.46 80.88 -123.87
CA GLU A 657 -55.20 80.91 -125.32
C GLU A 657 -53.76 80.44 -125.62
#